data_AF-F8PD36-F1
#
_entry.id   AF-F8PD36-F1
#
_cell.length_a   1.000
_cell.length_b   1.000
_cell.length_c   1.000
_cell.angle_alpha   90.00
_cell.angle_beta   90.00
_cell.angle_gamma   90.00
#
_symmetry.space_group_name_H-M   'P 1'
#
loop_
_entity.id
_entity.type
_entity.pdbx_description
1 polymer ?
#
loop_
_entity_poly.entity_id
_entity_poly.type
_entity_poly.pdbx_seq_one_letter_code
_entity_poly.pdbx_strand_id
1 'polypeptide(L)'
;MAPTALPAPATTIHETVKAKPTKFNHPLDPLTPDEIKSVSLAVRHYTATQTPIKAVRFITCSLLPPPKKAVLAALGISLTPGGKPDPLTPIIRKAEVDFLDVVEGGSYNTILSLKDGEWHVDLFEKLPEGTEPQITVQELEACERIVRNDPTVQAAAKEVGILPEQIFADGWSIGYDDRFPKNIRLQQALLFARFSQHDNLYAHPLDFVPVIDSIAEKVVHIDFPPKYTRSADGTPVLSVATTAAPPLSDVSFTASNRERVPPPRTAFDFLPDIMAQTDPEYKPRDDVKPLHVVQPEGVSFKMDGHVLEWQKWKMHIAFTHREGIALSTITYNDNGEIRPIFYRLSLAEMVVPYGAPEFPHPRKFAFDTGEYGMGTMANELSLGCDCLGQIHYLPGAYVTHEGNAFVIKNVICIHEEDAGVLWKHTDYRPGGRSQTVRSRRLVVSMVCTLANYEYIWNYYFYQDGNIELEIRLSGILQVYASSDGEPSPHGTIVAPNVNAHYHQHIFSVRVDPMVDGLYNSVVESDIVPLPNAPTGSIANIAGNAFISQDKVLTSQVEHGARDFDWSRERRWRIVNPARKHYASGKEVGYAVMMKGGATPLLALSDSWMARRASFAGKAMWVVKDVEGNKGGRMWPSGKYVPQTRDEPEDSVGKWVKNGEGTIENEDIVLYLTVGTTHIPRPEDWPVMPVEHVNLLFKPNNFFSKNPSMDVPGTKDPHSVPAFSNSNGVNGTNGHHESNGTNGANGTNGQPCCSN
;
A
#
# COMPACT_ATOMS: atom_id res chain seq x y z
N MET A 1 2.24 30.42 21.65
CA MET A 1 1.75 29.41 20.71
C MET A 1 0.72 28.58 21.45
N ALA A 2 -0.51 28.51 20.96
CA ALA A 2 -1.44 27.48 21.43
C ALA A 2 -0.80 26.10 21.14
N PRO A 3 -0.98 25.08 21.99
CA PRO A 3 -0.49 23.74 21.66
C PRO A 3 -1.06 23.35 20.29
N THR A 4 -0.19 23.01 19.35
CA THR A 4 -0.58 22.51 18.03
C THR A 4 -1.46 21.30 18.29
N ALA A 5 -2.72 21.33 17.84
CA ALA A 5 -3.58 20.16 17.93
C ALA A 5 -2.86 19.01 17.22
N LEU A 6 -2.84 17.83 17.83
CA LEU A 6 -2.31 16.66 17.17
C LEU A 6 -3.22 16.35 15.97
N PRO A 7 -2.67 16.14 14.77
CA PRO A 7 -3.47 15.60 13.68
C PRO A 7 -4.05 14.26 14.14
N ALA A 8 -5.25 13.91 13.66
CA ALA A 8 -5.99 12.73 14.11
C ALA A 8 -5.16 11.42 14.25
N PRO A 9 -4.22 11.07 13.36
CA PRO A 9 -3.40 9.86 13.53
C PRO A 9 -2.25 9.98 14.54
N ALA A 10 -1.81 11.19 14.90
CA ALA A 10 -0.64 11.36 15.76
C ALA A 10 -1.01 11.22 17.24
N THR A 11 -0.38 10.28 17.93
CA THR A 11 -0.63 10.04 19.36
C THR A 11 0.07 11.08 20.23
N THR A 12 1.30 11.48 19.87
CA THR A 12 2.12 12.44 20.63
C THR A 12 3.14 13.18 19.75
N ILE A 13 3.61 14.34 20.21
CA ILE A 13 4.78 15.04 19.66
C ILE A 13 5.97 14.83 20.60
N HIS A 14 7.09 14.37 20.04
CA HIS A 14 8.36 14.24 20.75
C HIS A 14 9.22 15.49 20.54
N GLU A 15 9.29 16.35 21.56
CA GLU A 15 9.91 17.67 21.48
C GLU A 15 11.36 17.72 22.01
N THR A 16 11.73 16.80 22.89
CA THR A 16 13.01 16.82 23.62
C THR A 16 13.90 15.66 23.23
N VAL A 17 15.20 15.91 23.02
CA VAL A 17 16.20 14.84 22.84
C VAL A 17 16.51 14.25 24.22
N LYS A 18 16.13 12.99 24.46
CA LYS A 18 16.35 12.33 25.77
C LYS A 18 17.68 11.57 25.84
N ALA A 19 18.20 11.12 24.71
CA ALA A 19 19.46 10.41 24.62
C ALA A 19 20.26 10.87 23.40
N LYS A 20 21.60 10.82 23.50
CA LYS A 20 22.43 10.91 22.29
C LYS A 20 22.10 9.70 21.40
N PRO A 21 22.00 9.85 20.07
CA PRO A 21 21.82 8.72 19.17
C PRO A 21 22.89 7.66 19.44
N THR A 22 22.47 6.49 19.91
CA THR A 22 23.35 5.34 20.12
C THR A 22 23.34 4.42 18.91
N LYS A 23 24.19 3.39 18.91
CA LYS A 23 24.19 2.32 17.89
C LYS A 23 22.76 1.80 17.65
N PHE A 24 22.45 1.55 16.38
CA PHE A 24 21.23 0.84 15.97
C PHE A 24 21.30 -0.64 16.36
N ASN A 25 20.15 -1.28 16.59
CA ASN A 25 20.08 -2.72 16.84
C ASN A 25 20.15 -3.51 15.53
N HIS A 26 19.38 -3.07 14.53
CA HIS A 26 19.42 -3.58 13.16
C HIS A 26 19.75 -2.45 12.16
N PRO A 27 20.57 -2.68 11.12
CA PRO A 27 20.99 -1.63 10.18
C PRO A 27 19.85 -0.90 9.46
N LEU A 28 18.70 -1.57 9.32
CA LEU A 28 17.51 -1.07 8.66
C LEU A 28 16.47 -0.48 9.64
N ASP A 29 16.76 -0.40 10.93
CA ASP A 29 15.85 0.20 11.90
C ASP A 29 15.54 1.65 11.51
N PRO A 30 14.24 2.04 11.48
CA PRO A 30 13.84 3.43 11.23
C PRO A 30 14.57 4.41 12.14
N LEU A 31 14.62 5.69 11.73
CA LEU A 31 15.12 6.73 12.64
C LEU A 31 14.19 6.80 13.86
N THR A 32 14.78 6.80 15.04
CA THR A 32 14.03 7.00 16.28
C THR A 32 13.53 8.45 16.38
N PRO A 33 12.51 8.75 17.22
CA PRO A 33 12.07 10.12 17.45
C PRO A 33 13.19 11.07 17.92
N ASP A 34 14.13 10.57 18.75
CA ASP A 34 15.32 11.31 19.19
C ASP A 34 16.29 11.59 18.02
N GLU A 35 16.44 10.65 17.09
CA GLU A 35 17.26 10.83 15.89
C GLU A 35 16.64 11.84 14.93
N ILE A 36 15.33 11.76 14.65
CA ILE A 36 14.62 12.74 13.81
C ILE A 36 14.86 14.15 14.34
N LYS A 37 14.66 14.37 15.66
CA LYS A 37 14.88 15.67 16.28
C LYS A 37 16.33 16.13 16.18
N SER A 38 17.28 15.22 16.39
CA SER A 38 18.73 15.52 16.32
C SER A 38 19.18 15.84 14.90
N VAL A 39 18.65 15.13 13.90
CA VAL A 39 18.86 15.41 12.47
C VAL A 39 18.30 16.78 12.11
N SER A 40 17.06 17.09 12.49
CA SER A 40 16.47 18.41 12.25
C SER A 40 17.26 19.54 12.91
N LEU A 41 17.81 19.33 14.11
CA LEU A 41 18.68 20.30 14.78
C LEU A 41 19.98 20.54 13.98
N ALA A 42 20.62 19.47 13.49
CA ALA A 42 21.82 19.58 12.67
C ALA A 42 21.54 20.34 11.35
N VAL A 43 20.41 20.07 10.70
CA VAL A 43 19.98 20.82 9.50
C VAL A 43 19.76 22.30 9.83
N ARG A 44 19.03 22.64 10.90
CA ARG A 44 18.82 24.04 11.31
C ARG A 44 20.14 24.78 11.56
N HIS A 45 21.07 24.14 12.26
CA HIS A 45 22.39 24.71 12.53
C HIS A 45 23.17 24.93 11.23
N TYR A 46 23.17 23.96 10.33
CA TYR A 46 23.81 24.08 9.03
C TYR A 46 23.21 25.22 8.20
N THR A 47 21.88 25.29 8.09
CA THR A 47 21.20 26.38 7.34
C THR A 47 21.50 27.75 7.94
N ALA A 48 21.49 27.88 9.27
CA ALA A 48 21.73 29.16 9.93
C ALA A 48 23.18 29.66 9.80
N THR A 49 24.15 28.74 9.67
CA THR A 49 25.58 29.08 9.67
C THR A 49 26.24 29.04 8.30
N GLN A 50 25.72 28.24 7.36
CA GLN A 50 26.34 27.97 6.06
C GLN A 50 25.51 28.46 4.85
N THR A 51 24.28 28.94 5.05
CA THR A 51 23.38 29.33 3.95
C THR A 51 22.66 30.65 4.24
N PRO A 52 22.04 31.30 3.24
CA PRO A 52 21.25 32.51 3.47
C PRO A 52 19.84 32.23 4.03
N ILE A 53 19.41 30.95 4.09
CA ILE A 53 18.04 30.54 4.46
C ILE A 53 17.72 31.01 5.88
N LYS A 54 16.59 31.71 6.05
CA LYS A 54 16.19 32.31 7.33
C LYS A 54 15.12 31.52 8.08
N ALA A 55 14.27 30.80 7.36
CA ALA A 55 13.21 30.01 7.95
C ALA A 55 13.06 28.69 7.18
N VAL A 56 13.05 27.60 7.93
CA VAL A 56 12.93 26.24 7.39
C VAL A 56 11.63 25.60 7.84
N ARG A 57 10.97 24.92 6.90
CA ARG A 57 9.81 24.04 7.15
C ARG A 57 10.20 22.63 6.71
N PHE A 58 10.34 21.70 7.65
CA PHE A 58 10.67 20.31 7.34
C PHE A 58 9.49 19.59 6.69
N ILE A 59 9.75 18.75 5.70
CA ILE A 59 8.74 17.99 4.95
C ILE A 59 8.91 16.49 5.17
N THR A 60 10.12 15.97 5.01
CA THR A 60 10.44 14.55 5.23
C THR A 60 11.71 14.41 6.07
N CYS A 61 11.81 13.34 6.85
CA CYS A 61 13.04 12.91 7.51
C CYS A 61 12.97 11.40 7.68
N SER A 62 13.88 10.66 7.05
CA SER A 62 13.90 9.20 7.12
C SER A 62 15.30 8.63 7.05
N LEU A 63 15.43 7.36 7.45
CA LEU A 63 16.66 6.59 7.27
C LEU A 63 16.96 6.54 5.77
N LEU A 64 18.20 6.89 5.40
CA LEU A 64 18.75 6.50 4.10
C LEU A 64 19.33 5.09 4.27
N PRO A 65 18.74 4.04 3.66
CA PRO A 65 19.19 2.67 3.92
C PRO A 65 20.67 2.48 3.58
N PRO A 66 21.42 1.72 4.40
CA PRO A 66 22.79 1.33 4.04
C PRO A 66 22.82 0.47 2.78
N PRO A 67 23.97 0.36 2.10
CA PRO A 67 24.12 -0.51 0.94
C PRO A 67 23.71 -1.96 1.24
N LYS A 68 22.92 -2.56 0.36
CA LYS A 68 22.35 -3.92 0.49
C LYS A 68 23.38 -4.95 0.92
N LYS A 69 24.53 -5.00 0.22
CA LYS A 69 25.60 -5.96 0.53
C LYS A 69 26.20 -5.79 1.92
N ALA A 70 26.30 -4.55 2.41
CA ALA A 70 26.79 -4.30 3.77
C ALA A 70 25.79 -4.80 4.82
N VAL A 71 24.49 -4.64 4.56
CA VAL A 71 23.43 -5.18 5.42
C VAL A 71 23.48 -6.71 5.43
N LEU A 72 23.55 -7.36 4.26
CA LEU A 72 23.63 -8.82 4.17
C LEU A 72 24.86 -9.38 4.89
N ALA A 73 26.03 -8.75 4.72
CA ALA A 73 27.24 -9.10 5.45
C ALA A 73 27.07 -8.96 6.97
N ALA A 74 26.48 -7.86 7.44
CA ALA A 74 26.21 -7.62 8.87
C ALA A 74 25.26 -8.66 9.48
N LEU A 75 24.33 -9.19 8.69
CA LEU A 75 23.38 -10.22 9.11
C LEU A 75 23.88 -11.65 8.89
N GLY A 76 25.06 -11.83 8.29
CA GLY A 76 25.59 -13.15 7.98
C GLY A 76 24.78 -13.90 6.91
N ILE A 77 24.15 -13.19 5.97
CA ILE A 77 23.42 -13.78 4.85
C ILE A 77 24.36 -13.84 3.63
N SER A 78 24.50 -15.02 3.01
CA SER A 78 25.36 -15.18 1.83
C SER A 78 24.70 -14.66 0.56
N LEU A 79 25.52 -14.13 -0.35
CA LEU A 79 25.08 -13.68 -1.68
C LEU A 79 24.84 -14.83 -2.65
N THR A 80 25.30 -16.05 -2.35
CA THR A 80 25.17 -17.23 -3.23
C THR A 80 24.64 -18.44 -2.47
N PRO A 81 23.93 -19.37 -3.14
CA PRO A 81 23.37 -20.53 -2.47
C PRO A 81 24.46 -21.38 -1.80
N GLY A 82 24.35 -21.59 -0.48
CA GLY A 82 25.33 -22.36 0.32
C GLY A 82 26.71 -21.69 0.47
N GLY A 83 26.86 -20.44 0.04
CA GLY A 83 28.10 -19.67 0.20
C GLY A 83 28.33 -19.20 1.63
N LYS A 84 29.52 -18.65 1.89
CA LYS A 84 29.79 -17.93 3.14
C LYS A 84 29.31 -16.48 3.01
N PRO A 85 28.94 -15.81 4.12
CA PRO A 85 28.68 -14.37 4.10
C PRO A 85 29.94 -13.59 3.73
N ASP A 86 29.75 -12.45 3.08
CA ASP A 86 30.84 -11.53 2.79
C ASP A 86 31.42 -10.96 4.10
N PRO A 87 32.69 -10.49 4.09
CA PRO A 87 33.27 -9.82 5.25
C PRO A 87 32.45 -8.61 5.70
N LEU A 88 32.41 -8.38 7.02
CA LEU A 88 31.71 -7.24 7.60
C LEU A 88 32.22 -5.93 6.99
N THR A 89 31.29 -5.16 6.43
CA THR A 89 31.54 -3.80 5.95
C THR A 89 31.01 -2.80 6.98
N PRO A 90 31.79 -1.80 7.42
CA PRO A 90 31.32 -0.79 8.36
C PRO A 90 30.08 -0.06 7.83
N ILE A 91 29.04 0.04 8.65
CA ILE A 91 27.80 0.74 8.32
C ILE A 91 27.79 2.10 9.03
N ILE A 92 27.64 3.17 8.25
CA ILE A 92 27.41 4.52 8.74
C ILE A 92 25.92 4.79 8.65
N ARG A 93 25.30 5.14 9.78
CA ARG A 93 23.86 5.47 9.82
C ARG A 93 23.64 6.83 9.16
N LYS A 94 22.73 6.89 8.20
CA LYS A 94 22.44 8.08 7.39
C LYS A 94 20.97 8.47 7.45
N ALA A 95 20.71 9.77 7.36
CA ALA A 95 19.37 10.34 7.27
C ALA A 95 19.25 11.17 6.01
N GLU A 96 18.08 11.14 5.38
CA GLU A 96 17.72 12.00 4.27
C GLU A 96 16.56 12.90 4.71
N VAL A 97 16.62 14.18 4.35
CA VAL A 97 15.67 15.21 4.77
C VAL A 97 15.32 16.09 3.59
N ASP A 98 14.02 16.31 3.40
CA ASP A 98 13.51 17.34 2.50
C ASP A 98 12.89 18.49 3.32
N PHE A 99 13.16 19.74 2.96
CA PHE A 99 12.62 20.92 3.63
C PHE A 99 12.44 22.11 2.67
N LEU A 100 11.62 23.08 3.07
CA LEU A 100 11.35 24.31 2.33
C LEU A 100 12.02 25.52 2.99
N ASP A 101 12.54 26.45 2.19
CA ASP A 101 12.76 27.84 2.55
C ASP A 101 11.45 28.60 2.39
N VAL A 102 10.82 28.95 3.51
CA VAL A 102 9.50 29.61 3.49
C VAL A 102 9.57 31.12 3.22
N VAL A 103 10.77 31.69 3.09
CA VAL A 103 10.96 33.10 2.72
C VAL A 103 11.12 33.24 1.20
N GLU A 104 12.03 32.46 0.62
CA GLU A 104 12.36 32.53 -0.82
C GLU A 104 11.62 31.48 -1.66
N GLY A 105 10.89 30.55 -1.02
CA GLY A 105 10.06 29.52 -1.69
C GLY A 105 10.84 28.35 -2.29
N GLY A 106 12.10 28.13 -1.89
CA GLY A 106 12.94 27.07 -2.45
C GLY A 106 12.79 25.73 -1.71
N SER A 107 12.75 24.63 -2.46
CA SER A 107 12.76 23.26 -1.92
C SER A 107 14.18 22.68 -1.91
N TYR A 108 14.54 21.95 -0.85
CA TYR A 108 15.89 21.45 -0.62
C TYR A 108 15.89 19.99 -0.16
N ASN A 109 16.96 19.27 -0.53
CA ASN A 109 17.28 17.94 -0.04
C ASN A 109 18.65 17.95 0.65
N THR A 110 18.77 17.23 1.76
CA THR A 110 20.02 17.06 2.48
C THR A 110 20.20 15.63 2.99
N ILE A 111 21.44 15.15 2.93
CA ILE A 111 21.84 13.85 3.47
C ILE A 111 22.81 14.11 4.62
N LEU A 112 22.58 13.45 5.74
CA LEU A 112 23.41 13.51 6.93
C LEU A 112 23.96 12.14 7.30
N SER A 113 25.16 12.10 7.86
CA SER A 113 25.74 10.91 8.50
C SER A 113 25.93 11.12 10.00
N LEU A 114 25.66 10.08 10.79
CA LEU A 114 25.98 10.04 12.20
C LEU A 114 27.47 9.68 12.39
N LYS A 115 28.27 10.61 12.92
CA LYS A 115 29.70 10.43 13.22
C LYS A 115 29.95 10.87 14.66
N ASP A 116 30.64 10.06 15.45
CA ASP A 116 30.99 10.36 16.85
C ASP A 116 29.81 10.78 17.74
N GLY A 117 28.60 10.29 17.44
CA GLY A 117 27.37 10.61 18.17
C GLY A 117 26.68 11.91 17.75
N GLU A 118 27.15 12.56 16.67
CA GLU A 118 26.59 13.79 16.12
C GLU A 118 26.25 13.65 14.63
N TRP A 119 25.19 14.32 14.20
CA TRP A 119 24.75 14.30 12.80
C TRP A 119 25.43 15.41 12.01
N HIS A 120 26.07 15.05 10.89
CA HIS A 120 26.77 15.97 10.01
C HIS A 120 26.16 15.96 8.62
N VAL A 121 25.92 17.15 8.06
CA VAL A 121 25.46 17.33 6.69
C VAL A 121 26.59 16.94 5.73
N ASP A 122 26.36 15.89 4.93
CA ASP A 122 27.27 15.45 3.86
C ASP A 122 26.85 16.01 2.50
N LEU A 123 25.55 16.26 2.30
CA LEU A 123 24.98 16.79 1.07
C LEU A 123 23.95 17.88 1.38
N PHE A 124 23.97 18.96 0.63
CA PHE A 124 22.98 20.04 0.70
C PHE A 124 22.68 20.53 -0.71
N GLU A 125 21.50 20.25 -1.23
CA GLU A 125 21.11 20.54 -2.61
C GLU A 125 19.77 21.29 -2.66
N LYS A 126 19.71 22.34 -3.49
CA LYS A 126 18.44 22.94 -3.90
C LYS A 126 17.83 22.08 -5.00
N LEU A 127 16.54 21.76 -4.87
CA LEU A 127 15.82 21.03 -5.90
C LEU A 127 15.64 21.90 -7.16
N PRO A 128 15.59 21.29 -8.36
CA PRO A 128 15.29 22.01 -9.59
C PRO A 128 13.93 22.71 -9.52
N GLU A 129 13.77 23.83 -10.24
CA GLU A 129 12.50 24.55 -10.32
C GLU A 129 11.35 23.64 -10.79
N GLY A 130 10.21 23.68 -10.09
CA GLY A 130 9.06 22.83 -10.35
C GLY A 130 9.17 21.41 -9.79
N THR A 131 10.17 21.15 -8.94
CA THR A 131 10.31 19.88 -8.21
C THR A 131 9.96 20.12 -6.74
N GLU A 132 8.92 19.45 -6.27
CA GLU A 132 8.37 19.66 -4.93
C GLU A 132 8.33 18.35 -4.12
N PRO A 133 8.71 18.37 -2.83
CA PRO A 133 8.52 17.22 -1.94
C PRO A 133 7.03 17.07 -1.58
N GLN A 134 6.69 15.95 -0.92
CA GLN A 134 5.33 15.59 -0.51
C GLN A 134 4.56 16.73 0.18
N ILE A 135 3.25 16.77 -0.01
CA ILE A 135 2.31 17.61 0.73
C ILE A 135 2.08 16.96 2.10
N THR A 136 2.36 17.72 3.16
CA THR A 136 2.28 17.24 4.55
C THR A 136 0.87 17.38 5.13
N VAL A 137 0.54 16.61 6.17
CA VAL A 137 -0.74 16.74 6.90
C VAL A 137 -0.98 18.16 7.41
N GLN A 138 0.07 18.84 7.91
CA GLN A 138 -0.01 20.23 8.37
C GLN A 138 -0.37 21.20 7.22
N GLU A 139 0.04 20.91 5.97
CA GLU A 139 -0.38 21.68 4.80
C GLU A 139 -1.83 21.39 4.38
N LEU A 140 -2.32 20.16 4.59
CA LEU A 140 -3.72 19.79 4.34
C LEU A 140 -4.66 20.48 5.35
N GLU A 141 -4.29 20.50 6.64
CA GLU A 141 -5.02 21.25 7.67
C GLU A 141 -5.01 22.76 7.38
N ALA A 142 -3.87 23.29 6.93
CA ALA A 142 -3.77 24.68 6.51
C ALA A 142 -4.67 24.97 5.30
N CYS A 143 -4.82 24.03 4.36
CA CYS A 143 -5.70 24.18 3.20
C CYS A 143 -7.14 24.49 3.60
N GLU A 144 -7.73 23.69 4.49
CA GLU A 144 -9.08 23.94 5.02
C GLU A 144 -9.18 25.30 5.71
N ARG A 145 -8.21 25.63 6.57
CA ARG A 145 -8.16 26.93 7.26
C ARG A 145 -8.11 28.09 6.27
N ILE A 146 -7.33 27.99 5.21
CA ILE A 146 -7.18 29.05 4.19
C ILE A 146 -8.52 29.26 3.47
N VAL A 147 -9.11 28.19 2.92
CA VAL A 147 -10.34 28.32 2.12
C VAL A 147 -11.54 28.72 2.97
N ARG A 148 -11.64 28.24 4.22
CA ARG A 148 -12.71 28.63 5.16
C ARG A 148 -12.69 30.13 5.46
N ASN A 149 -11.51 30.75 5.48
CA ASN A 149 -11.33 32.16 5.84
C ASN A 149 -11.21 33.09 4.62
N ASP A 150 -11.19 32.55 3.40
CA ASP A 150 -11.03 33.37 2.20
C ASP A 150 -12.36 34.08 1.82
N PRO A 151 -12.37 35.41 1.65
CA PRO A 151 -13.61 36.15 1.35
C PRO A 151 -14.26 35.75 0.03
N THR A 152 -13.49 35.34 -0.98
CA THR A 152 -14.03 34.94 -2.29
C THR A 152 -14.67 33.57 -2.23
N VAL A 153 -14.08 32.64 -1.48
CA VAL A 153 -14.68 31.32 -1.17
C VAL A 153 -15.95 31.48 -0.34
N GLN A 154 -15.95 32.31 0.69
CA GLN A 154 -17.14 32.58 1.51
C GLN A 154 -18.27 33.21 0.69
N ALA A 155 -17.95 34.14 -0.23
CA ALA A 155 -18.94 34.72 -1.12
C ALA A 155 -19.57 33.65 -2.04
N ALA A 156 -18.74 32.79 -2.65
CA ALA A 156 -19.20 31.70 -3.51
C ALA A 156 -20.05 30.67 -2.73
N ALA A 157 -19.66 30.32 -1.50
CA ALA A 157 -20.43 29.42 -0.63
C ALA A 157 -21.77 30.01 -0.19
N LYS A 158 -21.83 31.32 0.07
CA LYS A 158 -23.05 32.02 0.48
C LYS A 158 -24.14 31.97 -0.60
N GLU A 159 -23.76 32.03 -1.88
CA GLU A 159 -24.70 31.93 -3.01
C GLU A 159 -25.45 30.59 -3.05
N VAL A 160 -24.87 29.52 -2.49
CA VAL A 160 -25.48 28.19 -2.37
C VAL A 160 -26.01 27.91 -0.95
N GLY A 161 -26.11 28.95 -0.12
CA GLY A 161 -26.73 28.89 1.21
C GLY A 161 -25.85 28.22 2.28
N ILE A 162 -24.53 28.37 2.17
CA ILE A 162 -23.54 27.82 3.12
C ILE A 162 -22.83 28.93 3.87
N LEU A 163 -22.75 28.80 5.19
CA LEU A 163 -22.09 29.74 6.09
C LEU A 163 -20.59 29.44 6.18
N PRO A 164 -19.73 30.42 6.49
CA PRO A 164 -18.28 30.21 6.60
C PRO A 164 -17.88 29.03 7.51
N GLU A 165 -18.50 28.89 8.68
CA GLU A 165 -18.24 27.82 9.64
C GLU A 165 -18.67 26.42 9.13
N GLN A 166 -19.48 26.37 8.08
CA GLN A 166 -19.92 25.13 7.44
C GLN A 166 -19.01 24.71 6.28
N ILE A 167 -18.02 25.51 5.90
CA ILE A 167 -17.09 25.19 4.82
C ILE A 167 -15.99 24.27 5.35
N PHE A 168 -15.87 23.09 4.77
CA PHE A 168 -14.83 22.11 5.05
C PHE A 168 -14.16 21.69 3.74
N ALA A 169 -12.93 21.20 3.83
CA ALA A 169 -12.17 20.89 2.63
C ALA A 169 -11.23 19.70 2.82
N ASP A 170 -11.24 18.82 1.83
CA ASP A 170 -10.11 17.92 1.63
C ASP A 170 -9.06 18.65 0.77
N GLY A 171 -7.91 18.93 1.36
CA GLY A 171 -6.74 19.44 0.64
C GLY A 171 -6.11 18.34 -0.21
N TRP A 172 -5.88 18.61 -1.49
CA TRP A 172 -5.28 17.67 -2.43
C TRP A 172 -4.10 18.34 -3.13
N SER A 173 -3.07 17.55 -3.49
CA SER A 173 -2.10 17.95 -4.51
C SER A 173 -2.86 18.47 -5.73
N ILE A 174 -2.38 19.57 -6.34
CA ILE A 174 -2.95 20.04 -7.60
C ILE A 174 -2.79 19.00 -8.73
N GLY A 175 -1.89 18.03 -8.55
CA GLY A 175 -1.54 17.03 -9.55
C GLY A 175 -0.82 17.67 -10.73
N TYR A 176 -1.59 18.17 -11.70
CA TYR A 176 -1.10 18.89 -12.87
C TYR A 176 -2.02 20.07 -13.19
N ASP A 177 -1.43 21.25 -13.36
CA ASP A 177 -2.09 22.40 -13.95
C ASP A 177 -1.02 23.34 -14.53
N ASP A 178 -0.95 23.42 -15.86
CA ASP A 178 0.07 24.21 -16.56
C ASP A 178 -0.30 25.69 -16.70
N ARG A 179 -1.53 26.07 -16.32
CA ARG A 179 -1.95 27.47 -16.23
C ARG A 179 -1.14 28.23 -15.17
N PHE A 180 -0.67 27.54 -14.14
CA PHE A 180 0.10 28.13 -13.06
C PHE A 180 1.62 28.04 -13.32
N PRO A 181 2.41 29.02 -12.83
CA PRO A 181 3.87 28.95 -12.81
C PRO A 181 4.39 27.72 -12.04
N LYS A 182 5.55 27.20 -12.45
CA LYS A 182 6.17 26.01 -11.83
C LYS A 182 6.72 26.26 -10.43
N ASN A 183 6.99 27.51 -10.07
CA ASN A 183 7.62 27.90 -8.81
C ASN A 183 6.61 28.16 -7.68
N ILE A 184 5.34 27.81 -7.86
CA ILE A 184 4.31 27.94 -6.84
C ILE A 184 3.93 26.54 -6.35
N ARG A 185 3.89 26.35 -5.03
CA ARG A 185 3.51 25.08 -4.40
C ARG A 185 2.01 25.03 -4.18
N LEU A 186 1.31 24.26 -4.99
CA LEU A 186 -0.14 24.34 -5.15
C LEU A 186 -0.89 23.14 -4.57
N GLN A 187 -2.03 23.44 -3.94
CA GLN A 187 -3.06 22.46 -3.61
C GLN A 187 -4.39 22.86 -4.27
N GLN A 188 -5.27 21.89 -4.50
CA GLN A 188 -6.69 22.12 -4.77
C GLN A 188 -7.51 21.69 -3.56
N ALA A 189 -8.59 22.43 -3.26
CA ALA A 189 -9.47 22.15 -2.14
C ALA A 189 -10.79 21.57 -2.66
N LEU A 190 -11.07 20.30 -2.33
CA LEU A 190 -12.36 19.69 -2.62
C LEU A 190 -13.30 20.05 -1.47
N LEU A 191 -14.31 20.88 -1.76
CA LEU A 191 -15.12 21.49 -0.72
C LEU A 191 -16.39 20.70 -0.42
N PHE A 192 -16.75 20.71 0.85
CA PHE A 192 -17.96 20.11 1.40
C PHE A 192 -18.59 21.06 2.41
N ALA A 193 -19.91 20.91 2.61
CA ALA A 193 -20.60 21.51 3.75
C ALA A 193 -20.67 20.52 4.91
N ARG A 194 -20.73 21.04 6.14
CA ARG A 194 -21.03 20.24 7.33
C ARG A 194 -22.06 20.98 8.19
N PHE A 195 -23.19 20.33 8.48
CA PHE A 195 -24.30 20.96 9.20
C PHE A 195 -24.33 20.63 10.69
N SER A 196 -23.61 19.58 11.11
CA SER A 196 -23.41 19.21 12.51
C SER A 196 -21.98 18.72 12.76
N GLN A 197 -21.53 18.65 14.01
CA GLN A 197 -20.13 18.32 14.34
C GLN A 197 -19.65 16.97 13.77
N HIS A 198 -20.54 15.98 13.69
CA HIS A 198 -20.24 14.59 13.31
C HIS A 198 -20.97 14.15 12.03
N ASP A 199 -21.54 15.10 11.29
CA ASP A 199 -22.19 14.89 10.00
C ASP A 199 -21.23 14.17 9.04
N ASN A 200 -21.76 13.30 8.19
CA ASN A 200 -20.99 12.75 7.08
C ASN A 200 -20.60 13.87 6.12
N LEU A 201 -19.33 14.27 6.17
CA LEU A 201 -18.76 15.36 5.37
C LEU A 201 -19.07 15.22 3.88
N TYR A 202 -18.95 13.99 3.36
CA TYR A 202 -19.06 13.72 1.94
C TYR A 202 -20.49 13.81 1.42
N ALA A 203 -21.50 13.82 2.30
CA ALA A 203 -22.90 13.91 1.89
C ALA A 203 -23.28 15.28 1.29
N HIS A 204 -22.42 16.28 1.45
CA HIS A 204 -22.72 17.67 1.09
C HIS A 204 -21.64 18.32 0.21
N PRO A 205 -21.26 17.73 -0.94
CA PRO A 205 -20.24 18.31 -1.81
C PRO A 205 -20.68 19.68 -2.34
N LEU A 206 -19.74 20.62 -2.45
CA LEU A 206 -19.96 21.93 -3.10
C LEU A 206 -19.63 21.88 -4.60
N ASP A 207 -20.04 22.91 -5.32
CA ASP A 207 -19.96 22.98 -6.78
C ASP A 207 -18.70 23.66 -7.34
N PHE A 208 -17.72 23.99 -6.51
CA PHE A 208 -16.50 24.69 -6.94
C PHE A 208 -15.24 24.21 -6.21
N VAL A 209 -14.08 24.44 -6.82
CA VAL A 209 -12.78 23.91 -6.38
C VAL A 209 -11.75 25.05 -6.30
N PRO A 210 -11.48 25.60 -5.10
CA PRO A 210 -10.40 26.56 -4.91
C PRO A 210 -9.01 25.94 -5.17
N VAL A 211 -8.09 26.76 -5.65
CA VAL A 211 -6.66 26.46 -5.76
C VAL A 211 -5.92 27.39 -4.81
N ILE A 212 -5.00 26.84 -4.02
CA ILE A 212 -4.25 27.59 -3.01
C ILE A 212 -2.74 27.51 -3.25
N ASP A 213 -2.03 28.58 -2.89
CA ASP A 213 -0.58 28.59 -2.71
C ASP A 213 -0.27 28.22 -1.24
N SER A 214 0.40 27.09 -1.04
CA SER A 214 0.67 26.50 0.27
C SER A 214 1.79 27.20 1.04
N ILE A 215 2.63 27.98 0.35
CA ILE A 215 3.71 28.76 0.97
C ILE A 215 3.18 30.16 1.29
N ALA A 216 2.49 30.80 0.35
CA ALA A 216 1.89 32.11 0.57
C ALA A 216 0.58 32.08 1.40
N GLU A 217 0.06 30.89 1.69
CA GLU A 217 -1.16 30.62 2.46
C GLU A 217 -2.39 31.42 1.96
N LYS A 218 -2.65 31.40 0.65
CA LYS A 218 -3.76 32.15 0.03
C LYS A 218 -4.43 31.40 -1.11
N VAL A 219 -5.72 31.69 -1.32
CA VAL A 219 -6.44 31.27 -2.53
C VAL A 219 -5.90 32.07 -3.72
N VAL A 220 -5.57 31.36 -4.81
CA VAL A 220 -5.05 31.96 -6.05
C VAL A 220 -6.03 31.85 -7.21
N HIS A 221 -6.97 30.90 -7.17
CA HIS A 221 -8.02 30.74 -8.18
C HIS A 221 -9.19 29.92 -7.64
N ILE A 222 -10.35 29.99 -8.29
CA ILE A 222 -11.50 29.11 -8.01
C ILE A 222 -12.03 28.57 -9.33
N ASP A 223 -12.03 27.24 -9.48
CA ASP A 223 -12.54 26.55 -10.65
C ASP A 223 -14.00 26.09 -10.45
N PHE A 224 -14.83 26.24 -11.50
CA PHE A 224 -16.19 25.71 -11.56
C PHE A 224 -16.28 24.68 -12.69
N PRO A 225 -16.52 23.40 -12.40
CA PRO A 225 -16.70 22.40 -13.46
C PRO A 225 -17.97 22.66 -14.28
N PRO A 226 -18.00 22.40 -15.60
CA PRO A 226 -19.23 22.44 -16.39
C PRO A 226 -20.18 21.29 -16.00
N LYS A 227 -21.40 21.26 -16.57
CA LYS A 227 -22.41 20.23 -16.29
C LYS A 227 -22.78 19.43 -17.54
N TYR A 228 -23.33 18.23 -17.35
CA TYR A 228 -23.93 17.48 -18.46
C TYR A 228 -25.43 17.81 -18.59
N THR A 229 -25.91 17.78 -19.83
CA THR A 229 -27.32 17.94 -20.20
C THR A 229 -27.72 16.81 -21.15
N ARG A 230 -29.01 16.61 -21.43
CA ARG A 230 -29.46 15.65 -22.45
C ARG A 230 -29.82 16.41 -23.73
N SER A 231 -29.29 15.96 -24.86
CA SER A 231 -29.80 16.34 -26.18
C SER A 231 -31.20 15.74 -26.42
N ALA A 232 -31.84 16.15 -27.52
CA ALA A 232 -33.19 15.70 -27.88
C ALA A 232 -33.32 14.17 -28.06
N ASP A 233 -32.23 13.47 -28.37
CA ASP A 233 -32.15 12.01 -28.48
C ASP A 233 -31.73 11.30 -27.17
N GLY A 234 -31.52 12.05 -26.09
CA GLY A 234 -31.16 11.53 -24.77
C GLY A 234 -29.66 11.39 -24.50
N THR A 235 -28.80 11.68 -25.49
CA THR A 235 -27.33 11.61 -25.36
C THR A 235 -26.82 12.67 -24.36
N PRO A 236 -25.89 12.33 -23.44
CA PRO A 236 -25.23 13.33 -22.60
C PRO A 236 -24.38 14.31 -23.42
N VAL A 237 -24.61 15.61 -23.23
CA VAL A 237 -23.86 16.70 -23.87
C VAL A 237 -23.37 17.68 -22.81
N LEU A 238 -22.08 17.99 -22.81
CA LEU A 238 -21.47 18.94 -21.89
C LEU A 238 -21.96 20.36 -22.15
N SER A 239 -22.11 21.19 -21.10
CA SER A 239 -22.57 22.58 -21.21
C SER A 239 -21.61 23.49 -21.97
N VAL A 240 -20.39 23.02 -22.23
CA VAL A 240 -19.32 23.73 -22.95
C VAL A 240 -18.79 22.88 -24.10
N ALA A 241 -18.17 23.53 -25.08
CA ALA A 241 -17.68 22.87 -26.29
C ALA A 241 -16.38 22.06 -26.09
N THR A 242 -15.71 22.20 -24.94
CA THR A 242 -14.41 21.57 -24.67
C THR A 242 -14.29 21.21 -23.19
N THR A 243 -13.51 20.17 -22.90
CA THR A 243 -13.13 19.78 -21.53
C THR A 243 -11.86 20.48 -21.04
N ALA A 244 -11.26 21.36 -21.86
CA ALA A 244 -10.07 22.11 -21.49
C ALA A 244 -10.32 23.11 -20.37
N ALA A 245 -9.26 23.43 -19.62
CA ALA A 245 -9.32 24.45 -18.58
C ALA A 245 -9.58 25.84 -19.19
N PRO A 246 -10.45 26.66 -18.58
CA PRO A 246 -10.56 28.07 -18.97
C PRO A 246 -9.27 28.82 -18.58
N PRO A 247 -8.89 29.87 -19.35
CA PRO A 247 -7.80 30.78 -18.99
C PRO A 247 -7.97 31.36 -17.58
N LEU A 248 -6.87 31.57 -16.85
CA LEU A 248 -6.93 32.17 -15.50
C LEU A 248 -7.51 33.60 -15.47
N SER A 249 -7.51 34.29 -16.62
CA SER A 249 -8.13 35.61 -16.79
C SER A 249 -9.66 35.58 -16.84
N ASP A 250 -10.24 34.41 -17.12
CA ASP A 250 -11.67 34.27 -17.32
C ASP A 250 -12.37 34.02 -15.98
N VAL A 251 -13.63 34.45 -15.89
CA VAL A 251 -14.48 34.11 -14.74
C VAL A 251 -14.92 32.66 -14.89
N SER A 252 -14.26 31.74 -14.18
CA SER A 252 -14.45 30.29 -14.31
C SER A 252 -15.92 29.87 -14.22
N PHE A 253 -16.70 30.46 -13.30
CA PHE A 253 -18.15 30.21 -13.20
C PHE A 253 -18.89 30.52 -14.51
N THR A 254 -18.68 31.71 -15.09
CA THR A 254 -19.29 32.09 -16.38
C THR A 254 -18.85 31.14 -17.50
N ALA A 255 -17.56 30.76 -17.52
CA ALA A 255 -17.01 29.86 -18.55
C ALA A 255 -17.60 28.45 -18.49
N SER A 256 -17.98 27.98 -17.29
CA SER A 256 -18.56 26.64 -17.10
C SER A 256 -19.98 26.47 -17.68
N ASN A 257 -20.67 27.58 -18.01
CA ASN A 257 -22.03 27.60 -18.54
C ASN A 257 -23.00 26.71 -17.73
N ARG A 258 -22.93 26.82 -16.40
CA ARG A 258 -23.81 26.10 -15.47
C ARG A 258 -24.52 27.05 -14.53
N GLU A 259 -25.54 26.50 -13.88
CA GLU A 259 -26.17 27.13 -12.72
C GLU A 259 -25.45 26.71 -11.44
N ARG A 260 -25.56 27.52 -10.38
CA ARG A 260 -25.08 27.14 -9.05
C ARG A 260 -25.85 25.94 -8.54
N VAL A 261 -25.13 24.98 -7.95
CA VAL A 261 -25.71 23.74 -7.40
C VAL A 261 -25.56 23.77 -5.88
N PRO A 262 -26.66 23.88 -5.11
CA PRO A 262 -26.58 23.77 -3.68
C PRO A 262 -26.18 22.35 -3.26
N PRO A 263 -25.41 22.18 -2.17
CA PRO A 263 -25.11 20.86 -1.67
C PRO A 263 -26.41 20.14 -1.26
N PRO A 264 -26.46 18.80 -1.42
CA PRO A 264 -27.52 17.99 -0.83
C PRO A 264 -27.65 18.28 0.67
N ARG A 265 -28.85 18.14 1.24
CA ARG A 265 -29.11 18.40 2.68
C ARG A 265 -29.33 17.13 3.50
N THR A 266 -29.49 15.98 2.84
CA THR A 266 -29.61 14.69 3.51
C THR A 266 -28.25 14.26 4.04
N ALA A 267 -28.16 13.95 5.34
CA ALA A 267 -26.89 13.69 6.03
C ALA A 267 -26.21 12.38 5.60
N PHE A 268 -26.97 11.33 5.26
CA PHE A 268 -26.42 9.99 4.96
C PHE A 268 -25.37 9.55 6.00
N ASP A 269 -25.72 9.64 7.28
CA ASP A 269 -24.85 9.24 8.38
C ASP A 269 -24.60 7.72 8.40
N PHE A 270 -23.42 7.32 8.89
CA PHE A 270 -23.03 5.92 9.07
C PHE A 270 -22.59 5.58 10.49
N LEU A 271 -22.48 6.58 11.36
CA LEU A 271 -22.12 6.37 12.76
C LEU A 271 -23.35 5.86 13.53
N PRO A 272 -23.28 4.69 14.21
CA PRO A 272 -24.43 4.07 14.86
C PRO A 272 -25.18 4.97 15.84
N ASP A 273 -24.46 5.78 16.61
CA ASP A 273 -25.02 6.71 17.60
C ASP A 273 -25.74 7.89 16.93
N ILE A 274 -25.27 8.34 15.76
CA ILE A 274 -25.92 9.38 14.96
C ILE A 274 -27.13 8.80 14.21
N MET A 275 -26.99 7.65 13.55
CA MET A 275 -28.09 6.96 12.86
C MET A 275 -29.25 6.66 13.81
N ALA A 276 -28.97 6.24 15.05
CA ALA A 276 -30.00 6.02 16.07
C ALA A 276 -30.80 7.30 16.43
N GLN A 277 -30.26 8.48 16.13
CA GLN A 277 -30.92 9.77 16.34
C GLN A 277 -31.65 10.26 15.08
N THR A 278 -31.13 9.94 13.88
CA THR A 278 -31.59 10.53 12.61
C THR A 278 -32.43 9.61 11.74
N ASP A 279 -32.31 8.28 11.89
CA ASP A 279 -33.06 7.28 11.15
C ASP A 279 -33.97 6.46 12.08
N PRO A 280 -35.30 6.65 12.04
CA PRO A 280 -36.24 5.93 12.91
C PRO A 280 -36.36 4.43 12.59
N GLU A 281 -35.87 3.98 11.43
CA GLU A 281 -35.83 2.56 11.04
C GLU A 281 -34.53 1.88 11.45
N TYR A 282 -33.51 2.65 11.85
CA TYR A 282 -32.22 2.11 12.24
C TYR A 282 -32.31 1.32 13.54
N LYS A 283 -31.87 0.06 13.46
CA LYS A 283 -31.52 -0.74 14.63
C LYS A 283 -30.29 -1.61 14.31
N PRO A 284 -29.31 -1.72 15.22
CA PRO A 284 -28.26 -2.72 15.11
C PRO A 284 -28.85 -4.14 15.04
N ARG A 285 -28.17 -5.04 14.35
CA ARG A 285 -28.54 -6.46 14.31
C ARG A 285 -28.40 -7.08 15.71
N ASP A 286 -29.42 -7.79 16.16
CA ASP A 286 -29.47 -8.45 17.47
C ASP A 286 -29.19 -9.96 17.40
N ASP A 287 -28.91 -10.49 16.21
CA ASP A 287 -28.66 -11.91 15.93
C ASP A 287 -27.17 -12.27 15.78
N VAL A 288 -26.27 -11.28 15.87
CA VAL A 288 -24.82 -11.48 15.80
C VAL A 288 -24.28 -11.97 17.15
N LYS A 289 -23.87 -13.25 17.20
CA LYS A 289 -23.26 -13.86 18.40
C LYS A 289 -21.77 -13.53 18.48
N PRO A 290 -21.20 -13.31 19.67
CA PRO A 290 -19.76 -13.08 19.82
C PRO A 290 -18.91 -14.23 19.26
N LEU A 291 -17.82 -13.88 18.59
CA LEU A 291 -16.77 -14.80 18.13
C LEU A 291 -15.43 -14.35 18.74
N HIS A 292 -14.90 -15.15 19.66
CA HIS A 292 -13.65 -14.84 20.36
C HIS A 292 -12.47 -15.63 19.77
N VAL A 293 -11.38 -14.93 19.47
CA VAL A 293 -10.09 -15.52 19.08
C VAL A 293 -9.16 -15.44 20.30
N VAL A 294 -8.77 -16.59 20.85
CA VAL A 294 -7.95 -16.68 22.07
C VAL A 294 -6.73 -17.55 21.87
N GLN A 295 -5.59 -17.14 22.42
CA GLN A 295 -4.33 -17.88 22.43
C GLN A 295 -3.86 -18.07 23.88
N PRO A 296 -4.37 -19.09 24.60
CA PRO A 296 -4.16 -19.22 26.04
C PRO A 296 -2.69 -19.42 26.44
N GLU A 297 -1.86 -19.92 25.53
CA GLU A 297 -0.42 -20.16 25.73
C GLU A 297 0.47 -19.06 25.13
N GLY A 298 -0.14 -17.96 24.67
CA GLY A 298 0.55 -16.89 23.97
C GLY A 298 0.68 -17.11 22.47
N VAL A 299 1.42 -16.22 21.83
CA VAL A 299 1.70 -16.23 20.39
C VAL A 299 2.91 -17.11 20.04
N SER A 300 2.97 -17.55 18.78
CA SER A 300 4.02 -18.43 18.26
C SER A 300 5.13 -17.68 17.52
N PHE A 301 4.97 -16.36 17.34
CA PHE A 301 6.02 -15.49 16.82
C PHE A 301 6.84 -14.88 17.96
N LYS A 302 8.05 -14.45 17.63
CA LYS A 302 8.95 -13.73 18.54
C LYS A 302 9.35 -12.41 17.89
N MET A 303 9.52 -11.39 18.72
CA MET A 303 10.00 -10.08 18.32
C MET A 303 11.28 -9.73 19.09
N ASP A 304 12.29 -9.24 18.37
CA ASP A 304 13.47 -8.58 18.91
C ASP A 304 13.63 -7.22 18.23
N GLY A 305 13.15 -6.16 18.90
CA GLY A 305 12.93 -4.87 18.26
C GLY A 305 12.03 -5.00 17.03
N HIS A 306 12.59 -4.71 15.86
CA HIS A 306 11.90 -4.81 14.56
C HIS A 306 12.13 -6.15 13.84
N VAL A 307 12.84 -7.10 14.44
CA VAL A 307 13.09 -8.43 13.84
C VAL A 307 12.03 -9.41 14.32
N LEU A 308 11.33 -10.02 13.36
CA LEU A 308 10.29 -11.01 13.58
C LEU A 308 10.79 -12.41 13.24
N GLU A 309 10.49 -13.39 14.08
CA GLU A 309 10.66 -14.83 13.81
C GLU A 309 9.35 -15.59 14.02
N TRP A 310 8.92 -16.39 13.04
CA TRP A 310 7.69 -17.17 13.14
C TRP A 310 7.71 -18.38 12.20
N GLN A 311 7.46 -19.59 12.71
CA GLN A 311 7.28 -20.80 11.89
C GLN A 311 8.30 -20.95 10.75
N LYS A 312 9.60 -20.84 11.08
CA LYS A 312 10.77 -20.87 10.18
C LYS A 312 11.04 -19.59 9.38
N TRP A 313 10.11 -18.64 9.33
CA TRP A 313 10.34 -17.31 8.78
C TRP A 313 11.18 -16.44 9.72
N LYS A 314 12.02 -15.60 9.12
CA LYS A 314 12.69 -14.49 9.80
C LYS A 314 12.75 -13.27 8.88
N MET A 315 12.40 -12.09 9.40
CA MET A 315 12.36 -10.83 8.64
C MET A 315 12.55 -9.62 9.54
N HIS A 316 12.89 -8.48 8.96
CA HIS A 316 12.86 -7.16 9.58
C HIS A 316 11.62 -6.38 9.13
N ILE A 317 10.98 -5.66 10.04
CA ILE A 317 9.78 -4.85 9.78
C ILE A 317 10.13 -3.38 9.97
N ALA A 318 10.22 -2.63 8.88
CA ALA A 318 10.48 -1.20 8.88
C ALA A 318 9.18 -0.38 8.76
N PHE A 319 9.26 0.86 9.20
CA PHE A 319 8.26 1.90 8.97
C PHE A 319 8.92 3.14 8.35
N THR A 320 8.33 3.70 7.30
CA THR A 320 8.78 4.96 6.68
C THR A 320 7.61 5.90 6.42
N HIS A 321 7.86 7.21 6.41
CA HIS A 321 6.83 8.23 6.11
C HIS A 321 6.14 7.99 4.76
N ARG A 322 6.85 7.44 3.76
CA ARG A 322 6.34 7.26 2.40
C ARG A 322 5.61 5.95 2.18
N GLU A 323 6.25 4.82 2.46
CA GLU A 323 5.69 3.48 2.14
C GLU A 323 4.81 2.94 3.27
N GLY A 324 4.94 3.49 4.49
CA GLY A 324 4.41 2.85 5.67
C GLY A 324 5.24 1.60 5.98
N ILE A 325 4.63 0.41 5.90
CA ILE A 325 5.32 -0.86 6.12
C ILE A 325 6.30 -1.17 4.98
N ALA A 326 7.51 -1.57 5.35
CA ALA A 326 8.38 -2.33 4.46
C ALA A 326 8.96 -3.54 5.17
N LEU A 327 8.93 -4.69 4.51
CA LEU A 327 9.49 -5.93 5.03
C LEU A 327 10.84 -6.18 4.38
N SER A 328 11.86 -6.44 5.18
CA SER A 328 13.22 -6.62 4.71
C SER A 328 13.82 -7.93 5.20
N THR A 329 14.87 -8.37 4.49
CA THR A 329 15.70 -9.52 4.86
C THR A 329 14.89 -10.78 5.16
N ILE A 330 13.87 -11.03 4.33
CA ILE A 330 12.95 -12.16 4.45
C ILE A 330 13.71 -13.45 4.11
N THR A 331 13.79 -14.35 5.09
CA THR A 331 14.46 -15.64 4.99
C THR A 331 13.57 -16.76 5.53
N TYR A 332 13.88 -17.99 5.12
CA TYR A 332 13.23 -19.20 5.61
C TYR A 332 14.28 -20.21 6.09
N ASN A 333 14.07 -20.78 7.28
CA ASN A 333 14.89 -21.85 7.83
C ASN A 333 14.44 -23.22 7.28
N ASP A 334 15.13 -23.69 6.25
CA ASP A 334 14.93 -25.01 5.66
C ASP A 334 15.84 -26.03 6.35
N ASN A 335 15.38 -26.55 7.49
CA ASN A 335 16.04 -27.62 8.25
C ASN A 335 17.49 -27.29 8.68
N GLY A 336 17.73 -26.06 9.11
CA GLY A 336 19.03 -25.55 9.56
C GLY A 336 19.75 -24.68 8.53
N GLU A 337 19.35 -24.74 7.26
CA GLU A 337 19.84 -23.82 6.23
C GLU A 337 18.96 -22.57 6.19
N ILE A 338 19.53 -21.39 6.47
CA ILE A 338 18.83 -20.11 6.29
C ILE A 338 18.89 -19.73 4.82
N ARG A 339 17.73 -19.79 4.15
CA ARG A 339 17.62 -19.52 2.72
C ARG A 339 16.93 -18.19 2.49
N PRO A 340 17.59 -17.22 1.85
CA PRO A 340 17.00 -15.90 1.59
C PRO A 340 15.92 -15.98 0.50
N ILE A 341 14.94 -15.08 0.57
CA ILE A 341 13.81 -15.00 -0.37
C ILE A 341 13.70 -13.60 -0.96
N PHE A 342 13.45 -12.57 -0.14
CA PHE A 342 13.35 -11.18 -0.58
C PHE A 342 14.14 -10.26 0.35
N TYR A 343 15.00 -9.41 -0.22
CA TYR A 343 15.75 -8.42 0.53
C TYR A 343 14.81 -7.33 1.00
N ARG A 344 13.83 -6.97 0.14
CA ARG A 344 12.81 -5.98 0.48
C ARG A 344 11.51 -6.22 -0.28
N LEU A 345 10.39 -6.07 0.42
CA LEU A 345 9.03 -6.11 -0.10
C LEU A 345 8.25 -4.93 0.47
N SER A 346 7.70 -4.08 -0.39
CA SER A 346 6.92 -2.90 0.01
C SER A 346 6.00 -2.41 -1.12
N LEU A 347 5.10 -1.49 -0.79
CA LEU A 347 4.36 -0.71 -1.77
C LEU A 347 5.12 0.60 -2.02
N ALA A 348 5.62 0.77 -3.24
CA ALA A 348 6.52 1.87 -3.58
C ALA A 348 5.82 3.08 -4.20
N GLU A 349 4.66 2.88 -4.82
CA GLU A 349 3.84 3.96 -5.35
C GLU A 349 2.39 3.50 -5.55
N MET A 350 1.48 4.45 -5.67
CA MET A 350 0.15 4.20 -6.22
C MET A 350 -0.35 5.40 -7.00
N VAL A 351 -1.37 5.21 -7.84
CA VAL A 351 -2.08 6.29 -8.52
C VAL A 351 -3.57 6.00 -8.60
N VAL A 352 -4.39 7.02 -8.33
CA VAL A 352 -5.86 6.90 -8.31
C VAL A 352 -6.51 7.78 -9.39
N PRO A 353 -6.43 7.42 -10.68
CA PRO A 353 -6.93 8.25 -11.76
C PRO A 353 -8.47 8.21 -11.86
N TYR A 354 -9.10 9.39 -11.85
CA TYR A 354 -10.53 9.55 -12.10
C TYR A 354 -10.82 9.73 -13.61
N GLY A 355 -11.98 9.25 -14.04
CA GLY A 355 -12.37 9.15 -15.45
C GLY A 355 -13.24 10.29 -15.98
N ALA A 356 -13.60 11.27 -15.15
CA ALA A 356 -14.39 12.43 -15.57
C ALA A 356 -13.50 13.45 -16.31
N PRO A 357 -13.74 13.70 -17.61
CA PRO A 357 -12.84 14.49 -18.43
C PRO A 357 -13.03 16.00 -18.25
N GLU A 358 -14.16 16.46 -17.73
CA GLU A 358 -14.49 17.87 -17.62
C GLU A 358 -13.68 18.59 -16.53
N PHE A 359 -13.01 19.68 -16.93
CA PHE A 359 -12.13 20.43 -16.04
C PHE A 359 -12.88 20.98 -14.82
N PRO A 360 -12.31 20.93 -13.59
CA PRO A 360 -10.97 20.48 -13.19
C PRO A 360 -10.83 19.00 -12.82
N HIS A 361 -11.84 18.15 -13.01
CA HIS A 361 -11.77 16.76 -12.56
C HIS A 361 -10.60 15.92 -13.13
N PRO A 362 -10.06 16.20 -14.33
CA PRO A 362 -8.83 15.57 -14.80
C PRO A 362 -7.66 15.73 -13.84
N ARG A 363 -7.62 16.72 -12.94
CA ARG A 363 -6.55 16.85 -11.92
C ARG A 363 -6.62 15.78 -10.82
N LYS A 364 -7.72 15.02 -10.72
CA LYS A 364 -7.90 13.96 -9.73
C LYS A 364 -7.19 12.68 -10.21
N PHE A 365 -5.91 12.57 -9.89
CA PHE A 365 -5.09 11.38 -10.11
C PHE A 365 -4.02 11.21 -9.03
N ALA A 366 -4.45 11.28 -7.77
CA ALA A 366 -3.53 11.34 -6.65
C ALA A 366 -2.51 10.21 -6.68
N PHE A 367 -1.23 10.55 -6.53
CA PHE A 367 -0.16 9.58 -6.32
C PHE A 367 0.03 9.44 -4.82
N ASP A 368 -0.86 8.72 -4.14
CA ASP A 368 -1.00 8.93 -2.70
C ASP A 368 0.31 8.66 -1.93
N THR A 369 1.12 7.71 -2.40
CA THR A 369 2.41 7.38 -1.78
C THR A 369 3.42 8.51 -2.03
N GLY A 370 3.60 8.94 -3.28
CA GLY A 370 4.56 9.98 -3.65
C GLY A 370 4.16 11.42 -3.37
N GLU A 371 2.86 11.72 -3.26
CA GLU A 371 2.34 13.06 -3.00
C GLU A 371 2.05 13.32 -1.52
N TYR A 372 1.71 12.30 -0.72
CA TYR A 372 1.33 12.48 0.69
C TYR A 372 2.12 11.60 1.67
N GLY A 373 2.36 10.34 1.27
CA GLY A 373 3.08 9.35 2.07
C GLY A 373 2.16 8.49 2.93
N MET A 374 2.13 7.19 2.67
CA MET A 374 1.27 6.20 3.34
C MET A 374 1.56 6.10 4.84
N GLY A 375 2.83 6.24 5.24
CA GLY A 375 3.22 6.21 6.64
C GLY A 375 2.81 7.48 7.38
N THR A 376 2.96 8.65 6.76
CA THR A 376 2.46 9.92 7.31
C THR A 376 0.95 9.89 7.54
N MET A 377 0.23 9.16 6.68
CA MET A 377 -1.22 9.01 6.70
C MET A 377 -1.71 7.76 7.45
N ALA A 378 -0.81 7.03 8.11
CA ALA A 378 -1.16 5.80 8.81
C ALA A 378 -1.97 6.09 10.09
N ASN A 379 -2.92 5.21 10.42
CA ASN A 379 -3.75 5.36 11.61
C ASN A 379 -3.05 4.81 12.87
N GLU A 380 -3.46 5.31 14.04
CA GLU A 380 -3.22 4.59 15.30
C GLU A 380 -4.25 3.48 15.44
N LEU A 381 -3.79 2.23 15.35
CA LEU A 381 -4.65 1.05 15.40
C LEU A 381 -5.08 0.73 16.85
N SER A 382 -6.37 0.50 17.03
CA SER A 382 -6.98 0.21 18.32
C SER A 382 -7.10 -1.29 18.58
N LEU A 383 -6.74 -1.72 19.79
CA LEU A 383 -6.79 -3.12 20.20
C LEU A 383 -8.24 -3.64 20.16
N GLY A 384 -8.48 -4.73 19.41
CA GLY A 384 -9.78 -5.41 19.36
C GLY A 384 -10.79 -4.82 18.36
N CYS A 385 -10.46 -3.73 17.66
CA CYS A 385 -11.26 -3.17 16.58
C CYS A 385 -10.63 -3.50 15.22
N ASP A 386 -9.43 -2.98 14.96
CA ASP A 386 -8.76 -3.12 13.66
C ASP A 386 -8.07 -4.48 13.50
N CYS A 387 -7.52 -5.00 14.59
CA CYS A 387 -6.85 -6.31 14.65
C CYS A 387 -7.40 -7.14 15.81
N LEU A 388 -7.81 -8.38 15.52
CA LEU A 388 -8.51 -9.28 16.46
C LEU A 388 -7.60 -10.43 16.93
N GLY A 389 -7.58 -10.69 18.25
CA GLY A 389 -6.79 -11.77 18.86
C GLY A 389 -5.69 -11.22 19.79
N GLN A 390 -4.56 -11.92 19.88
CA GLN A 390 -3.38 -11.44 20.61
C GLN A 390 -2.45 -10.67 19.67
N ILE A 391 -2.36 -9.36 19.88
CA ILE A 391 -1.71 -8.43 18.95
C ILE A 391 -0.42 -7.88 19.55
N HIS A 392 0.64 -7.83 18.74
CA HIS A 392 1.84 -7.03 18.99
C HIS A 392 1.83 -5.80 18.08
N TYR A 393 2.11 -4.62 18.62
CA TYR A 393 2.17 -3.39 17.84
C TYR A 393 3.60 -2.85 17.76
N LEU A 394 3.95 -2.30 16.59
CA LEU A 394 5.14 -1.46 16.44
C LEU A 394 4.72 0.00 16.24
N PRO A 395 5.48 0.96 16.80
CA PRO A 395 5.25 2.39 16.58
C PRO A 395 5.88 2.85 15.25
N GLY A 396 5.47 4.03 14.80
CA GLY A 396 6.09 4.76 13.70
C GLY A 396 6.24 6.23 14.03
N ALA A 397 7.10 6.92 13.28
CA ALA A 397 7.31 8.35 13.44
C ALA A 397 7.64 9.04 12.12
N TYR A 398 7.28 10.31 12.03
CA TYR A 398 7.62 11.20 10.92
C TYR A 398 7.86 12.62 11.45
N VAL A 399 8.45 13.49 10.62
CA VAL A 399 8.87 14.83 11.03
C VAL A 399 7.74 15.87 10.93
N THR A 400 7.70 16.82 11.87
CA THR A 400 6.81 17.99 11.80
C THR A 400 7.50 19.15 11.06
N HIS A 401 6.76 20.17 10.64
CA HIS A 401 7.31 21.41 10.06
C HIS A 401 8.40 22.06 10.92
N GLU A 402 8.30 21.93 12.24
CA GLU A 402 9.25 22.44 13.23
C GLU A 402 10.47 21.52 13.44
N GLY A 403 10.50 20.35 12.81
CA GLY A 403 11.57 19.37 13.00
C GLY A 403 11.45 18.61 14.31
N ASN A 404 10.24 18.49 14.86
CA ASN A 404 9.93 17.52 15.92
C ASN A 404 9.55 16.18 15.28
N ALA A 405 9.40 15.12 16.08
CA ALA A 405 8.82 13.86 15.60
C ALA A 405 7.37 13.73 16.05
N PHE A 406 6.44 13.56 15.11
CA PHE A 406 5.14 12.98 15.38
C PHE A 406 5.31 11.48 15.58
N VAL A 407 4.72 10.93 16.64
CA VAL A 407 4.77 9.49 16.95
C VAL A 407 3.36 8.92 16.87
N ILE A 408 3.22 7.85 16.08
CA ILE A 408 2.02 7.02 16.00
C ILE A 408 2.33 5.74 16.78
N LYS A 409 1.65 5.55 17.92
CA LYS A 409 2.04 4.53 18.90
C LYS A 409 1.81 3.10 18.41
N ASN A 410 0.68 2.85 17.75
CA ASN A 410 0.25 1.53 17.32
C ASN A 410 0.02 1.51 15.80
N VAL A 411 1.07 1.74 15.00
CA VAL A 411 0.88 1.93 13.55
C VAL A 411 0.92 0.63 12.74
N ILE A 412 1.66 -0.37 13.21
CA ILE A 412 1.70 -1.71 12.60
C ILE A 412 1.17 -2.71 13.59
N CYS A 413 0.20 -3.54 13.19
CA CYS A 413 -0.27 -4.66 13.98
C CYS A 413 0.29 -5.99 13.46
N ILE A 414 0.74 -6.83 14.38
CA ILE A 414 1.34 -8.14 14.12
C ILE A 414 0.60 -9.19 14.94
N HIS A 415 0.07 -10.19 14.26
CA HIS A 415 -0.63 -11.30 14.90
C HIS A 415 -0.60 -12.55 14.02
N GLU A 416 -1.10 -13.66 14.53
CA GLU A 416 -1.29 -14.88 13.75
C GLU A 416 -2.74 -15.33 13.83
N GLU A 417 -3.27 -15.85 12.72
CA GLU A 417 -4.66 -16.26 12.63
C GLU A 417 -4.80 -17.60 11.89
N ASP A 418 -5.86 -18.33 12.24
CA ASP A 418 -6.22 -19.54 11.53
C ASP A 418 -6.57 -19.23 10.06
N ALA A 419 -6.00 -20.00 9.14
CA ALA A 419 -6.19 -19.84 7.71
C ALA A 419 -6.80 -21.12 7.08
N GLY A 420 -7.66 -21.82 7.84
CA GLY A 420 -8.37 -23.00 7.36
C GLY A 420 -7.48 -24.25 7.26
N VAL A 421 -7.69 -25.05 6.22
CA VAL A 421 -6.95 -26.31 5.99
C VAL A 421 -5.67 -26.02 5.21
N LEU A 422 -4.52 -26.46 5.74
CA LEU A 422 -3.23 -26.37 5.07
C LEU A 422 -3.08 -27.48 4.03
N TRP A 423 -3.29 -28.73 4.45
CA TRP A 423 -3.37 -29.88 3.56
C TRP A 423 -4.17 -31.00 4.21
N LYS A 424 -4.78 -31.85 3.36
CA LYS A 424 -5.57 -33.01 3.78
C LYS A 424 -5.46 -34.13 2.76
N HIS A 425 -5.41 -35.37 3.24
CA HIS A 425 -5.54 -36.56 2.40
C HIS A 425 -6.33 -37.64 3.12
N THR A 426 -7.12 -38.41 2.37
CA THR A 426 -7.84 -39.59 2.85
C THR A 426 -7.66 -40.73 1.86
N ASP A 427 -7.14 -41.86 2.34
CA ASP A 427 -7.15 -43.11 1.58
C ASP A 427 -8.52 -43.76 1.70
N TYR A 428 -9.25 -43.86 0.58
CA TYR A 428 -10.61 -44.39 0.54
C TYR A 428 -10.67 -45.92 0.68
N ARG A 429 -9.52 -46.62 0.57
CA ARG A 429 -9.48 -48.08 0.60
C ARG A 429 -9.83 -48.61 1.99
N PRO A 430 -10.39 -49.82 2.12
CA PRO A 430 -10.60 -50.44 3.43
C PRO A 430 -9.31 -50.45 4.27
N GLY A 431 -9.36 -49.91 5.50
CA GLY A 431 -8.18 -49.72 6.36
C GLY A 431 -7.34 -48.48 6.05
N GLY A 432 -7.74 -47.65 5.08
CA GLY A 432 -7.12 -46.39 4.72
C GLY A 432 -7.22 -45.34 5.83
N ARG A 433 -6.23 -44.43 5.86
CA ARG A 433 -6.12 -43.38 6.89
C ARG A 433 -6.48 -42.01 6.32
N SER A 434 -6.96 -41.14 7.19
CA SER A 434 -7.14 -39.71 6.90
C SER A 434 -6.21 -38.88 7.76
N GLN A 435 -5.63 -37.84 7.17
CA GLN A 435 -4.82 -36.84 7.86
C GLN A 435 -5.24 -35.45 7.40
N THR A 436 -5.43 -34.53 8.34
CA THR A 436 -5.71 -33.12 8.09
C THR A 436 -4.76 -32.28 8.93
N VAL A 437 -4.22 -31.22 8.34
CA VAL A 437 -3.41 -30.22 9.04
C VAL A 437 -4.04 -28.85 8.78
N ARG A 438 -4.18 -28.06 9.84
CA ARG A 438 -4.70 -26.69 9.76
C ARG A 438 -3.58 -25.72 9.42
N SER A 439 -3.94 -24.67 8.70
CA SER A 439 -3.05 -23.58 8.34
C SER A 439 -3.15 -22.49 9.39
N ARG A 440 -2.02 -21.92 9.75
CA ARG A 440 -1.94 -20.61 10.39
C ARG A 440 -1.16 -19.67 9.48
N ARG A 441 -1.57 -18.41 9.45
CA ARG A 441 -0.82 -17.35 8.79
C ARG A 441 -0.39 -16.29 9.79
N LEU A 442 0.80 -15.75 9.60
CA LEU A 442 1.23 -14.53 10.25
C LEU A 442 0.71 -13.35 9.45
N VAL A 443 0.25 -12.31 10.13
CA VAL A 443 -0.24 -11.05 9.57
C VAL A 443 0.65 -9.91 10.06
N VAL A 444 1.15 -9.09 9.13
CA VAL A 444 1.76 -7.78 9.42
C VAL A 444 0.93 -6.75 8.66
N SER A 445 0.25 -5.87 9.39
CA SER A 445 -0.77 -4.98 8.81
C SER A 445 -0.68 -3.53 9.27
N MET A 446 -1.10 -2.61 8.41
CA MET A 446 -1.23 -1.17 8.66
C MET A 446 -2.47 -0.65 7.94
N VAL A 447 -3.16 0.31 8.53
CA VAL A 447 -4.23 1.09 7.89
C VAL A 447 -3.73 2.52 7.67
N CYS A 448 -4.03 3.12 6.52
CA CYS A 448 -3.84 4.55 6.29
C CYS A 448 -5.07 5.19 5.66
N THR A 449 -5.34 6.44 6.06
CA THR A 449 -6.48 7.24 5.58
C THR A 449 -5.98 8.36 4.68
N LEU A 450 -6.42 8.34 3.43
CA LEU A 450 -6.10 9.34 2.42
C LEU A 450 -7.35 10.13 2.11
N ALA A 451 -7.56 11.19 2.88
CA ALA A 451 -8.79 11.98 2.87
C ALA A 451 -10.02 11.07 3.03
N ASN A 452 -10.71 10.77 1.93
CA ASN A 452 -11.93 9.98 1.90
C ASN A 452 -11.71 8.46 1.95
N TYR A 453 -10.56 7.94 1.52
CA TYR A 453 -10.32 6.50 1.39
C TYR A 453 -9.50 5.92 2.54
N GLU A 454 -9.83 4.69 2.94
CA GLU A 454 -8.99 3.84 3.78
C GLU A 454 -8.35 2.72 2.95
N TYR A 455 -7.03 2.54 3.14
CA TYR A 455 -6.29 1.40 2.60
C TYR A 455 -5.72 0.56 3.74
N ILE A 456 -5.97 -0.75 3.69
CA ILE A 456 -5.43 -1.72 4.65
C ILE A 456 -4.42 -2.60 3.93
N TRP A 457 -3.16 -2.47 4.34
CA TRP A 457 -2.04 -3.23 3.80
C TRP A 457 -1.83 -4.49 4.63
N ASN A 458 -2.04 -5.68 4.07
CA ASN A 458 -1.85 -6.92 4.80
C ASN A 458 -0.78 -7.79 4.13
N TYR A 459 0.33 -7.99 4.84
CA TYR A 459 1.34 -8.99 4.45
C TYR A 459 1.09 -10.27 5.23
N TYR A 460 0.80 -11.35 4.49
CA TYR A 460 0.59 -12.68 5.05
C TYR A 460 1.76 -13.61 4.75
N PHE A 461 2.19 -14.35 5.77
CA PHE A 461 3.18 -15.43 5.63
C PHE A 461 2.55 -16.74 6.06
N TYR A 462 2.72 -17.77 5.24
CA TYR A 462 2.08 -19.08 5.45
C TYR A 462 3.10 -20.16 5.81
N GLN A 463 2.62 -21.21 6.48
CA GLN A 463 3.45 -22.35 6.88
C GLN A 463 3.94 -23.21 5.69
N ASP A 464 3.31 -23.09 4.52
CA ASP A 464 3.73 -23.76 3.28
C ASP A 464 4.79 -22.98 2.48
N GLY A 465 5.26 -21.84 3.01
CA GLY A 465 6.25 -21.00 2.35
C GLY A 465 5.65 -19.91 1.45
N ASN A 466 4.32 -19.79 1.33
CA ASN A 466 3.71 -18.70 0.56
C ASN A 466 3.86 -17.34 1.28
N ILE A 467 3.94 -16.28 0.48
CA ILE A 467 3.85 -14.88 0.91
C ILE A 467 2.72 -14.23 0.13
N GLU A 468 1.79 -13.56 0.79
CA GLU A 468 0.69 -12.84 0.13
C GLU A 468 0.68 -11.38 0.57
N LEU A 469 0.39 -10.49 -0.36
CA LEU A 469 -0.01 -9.12 -0.09
C LEU A 469 -1.48 -8.99 -0.48
N GLU A 470 -2.31 -8.63 0.50
CA GLU A 470 -3.71 -8.25 0.30
C GLU A 470 -3.86 -6.77 0.62
N ILE A 471 -4.40 -6.03 -0.35
CA ILE A 471 -4.78 -4.63 -0.22
C ILE A 471 -6.30 -4.60 -0.10
N ARG A 472 -6.82 -4.01 0.97
CA ARG A 472 -8.25 -3.76 1.14
C ARG A 472 -8.54 -2.29 0.99
N LEU A 473 -9.56 -1.97 0.20
CA LEU A 473 -10.03 -0.61 -0.01
C LEU A 473 -11.38 -0.46 0.70
N SER A 474 -11.51 0.53 1.56
CA SER A 474 -12.77 0.90 2.24
C SER A 474 -12.81 2.41 2.41
N GLY A 475 -13.66 2.92 3.29
CA GLY A 475 -13.85 4.37 3.45
C GLY A 475 -14.97 4.90 2.59
N ILE A 476 -14.89 6.17 2.23
CA ILE A 476 -15.98 6.91 1.60
C ILE A 476 -15.58 7.27 0.17
N LEU A 477 -16.54 7.22 -0.76
CA LEU A 477 -16.33 7.65 -2.14
C LEU A 477 -15.95 9.14 -2.19
N GLN A 478 -14.99 9.50 -3.03
CA GLN A 478 -14.84 10.90 -3.44
C GLN A 478 -16.02 11.27 -4.35
N VAL A 479 -16.72 12.34 -3.98
CA VAL A 479 -17.96 12.75 -4.66
C VAL A 479 -17.93 14.21 -5.09
N TYR A 480 -18.86 14.56 -5.98
CA TYR A 480 -19.09 15.91 -6.44
C TYR A 480 -20.60 16.20 -6.53
N ALA A 481 -20.97 17.48 -6.43
CA ALA A 481 -22.36 17.92 -6.47
C ALA A 481 -22.97 17.74 -7.86
N SER A 482 -24.21 17.24 -7.93
CA SER A 482 -24.93 17.05 -9.19
C SER A 482 -26.36 17.58 -9.10
N SER A 483 -26.86 18.18 -10.19
CA SER A 483 -28.22 18.72 -10.24
C SER A 483 -29.27 17.60 -10.43
N ASP A 484 -30.53 17.87 -10.08
CA ASP A 484 -31.62 16.93 -10.36
C ASP A 484 -31.73 16.60 -11.85
N GLY A 485 -31.71 15.31 -12.18
CA GLY A 485 -31.82 14.82 -13.56
C GLY A 485 -30.58 15.03 -14.42
N GLU A 486 -29.48 15.55 -13.86
CA GLU A 486 -28.20 15.69 -14.56
C GLU A 486 -27.64 14.31 -14.94
N PRO A 487 -27.28 14.08 -16.22
CA PRO A 487 -26.62 12.84 -16.63
C PRO A 487 -25.21 12.73 -16.03
N SER A 488 -24.81 11.53 -15.62
CA SER A 488 -23.42 11.25 -15.20
C SER A 488 -22.80 10.18 -16.11
N PRO A 489 -22.24 10.54 -17.28
CA PRO A 489 -21.65 9.56 -18.19
C PRO A 489 -20.33 8.96 -17.66
N HIS A 490 -19.69 9.63 -16.70
CA HIS A 490 -18.39 9.26 -16.14
C HIS A 490 -18.44 9.00 -14.62
N GLY A 491 -19.63 8.73 -14.10
CA GLY A 491 -19.85 8.47 -12.68
C GLY A 491 -21.19 7.81 -12.42
N THR A 492 -21.50 7.61 -11.14
CA THR A 492 -22.76 7.07 -10.67
C THR A 492 -23.34 7.99 -9.62
N ILE A 493 -24.64 8.30 -9.76
CA ILE A 493 -25.40 8.99 -8.73
C ILE A 493 -25.71 7.97 -7.63
N VAL A 494 -24.92 7.99 -6.55
CA VAL A 494 -25.02 7.01 -5.45
C VAL A 494 -26.07 7.39 -4.41
N ALA A 495 -26.41 8.68 -4.36
CA ALA A 495 -27.49 9.26 -3.58
C ALA A 495 -28.02 10.52 -4.31
N PRO A 496 -29.23 11.02 -3.99
CA PRO A 496 -29.73 12.28 -4.54
C PRO A 496 -28.67 13.38 -4.55
N ASN A 497 -28.35 13.88 -5.75
CA ASN A 497 -27.39 14.96 -6.00
C ASN A 497 -25.93 14.67 -5.61
N VAL A 498 -25.56 13.42 -5.31
CA VAL A 498 -24.21 12.97 -4.97
C VAL A 498 -23.65 12.11 -6.11
N ASN A 499 -22.71 12.66 -6.88
CA ASN A 499 -22.09 11.98 -8.02
C ASN A 499 -20.70 11.44 -7.66
N ALA A 500 -20.53 10.12 -7.73
CA ALA A 500 -19.25 9.45 -7.55
C ALA A 500 -18.64 9.12 -8.91
N HIS A 501 -17.52 9.73 -9.25
CA HIS A 501 -16.88 9.55 -10.56
C HIS A 501 -16.17 8.19 -10.65
N TYR A 502 -16.18 7.57 -11.83
CA TYR A 502 -15.41 6.35 -12.11
C TYR A 502 -13.92 6.61 -11.89
N HIS A 503 -13.20 5.62 -11.35
CA HIS A 503 -11.77 5.75 -11.11
C HIS A 503 -11.09 4.37 -11.04
N GLN A 504 -9.77 4.36 -11.05
CA GLN A 504 -8.98 3.15 -10.77
C GLN A 504 -8.16 3.35 -9.50
N HIS A 505 -7.81 2.26 -8.85
CA HIS A 505 -6.78 2.22 -7.80
C HIS A 505 -5.66 1.32 -8.29
N ILE A 506 -4.49 1.90 -8.58
CA ILE A 506 -3.37 1.18 -9.19
C ILE A 506 -2.14 1.30 -8.30
N PHE A 507 -1.58 0.18 -7.87
CA PHE A 507 -0.48 0.08 -6.92
C PHE A 507 0.77 -0.48 -7.59
N SER A 508 1.94 0.01 -7.18
CA SER A 508 3.25 -0.52 -7.55
C SER A 508 3.89 -1.20 -6.35
N VAL A 509 3.92 -2.53 -6.36
CA VAL A 509 4.59 -3.32 -5.33
C VAL A 509 6.04 -3.53 -5.73
N ARG A 510 6.97 -3.00 -4.94
CA ARG A 510 8.41 -3.19 -5.14
C ARG A 510 8.85 -4.49 -4.49
N VAL A 511 9.40 -5.38 -5.31
CA VAL A 511 10.00 -6.65 -4.87
C VAL A 511 11.48 -6.61 -5.20
N ASP A 512 12.31 -6.69 -4.18
CA ASP A 512 13.76 -6.76 -4.29
C ASP A 512 14.18 -8.19 -3.91
N PRO A 513 14.23 -9.10 -4.89
CA PRO A 513 14.45 -10.50 -4.62
C PRO A 513 15.88 -10.84 -4.23
N MET A 514 16.00 -11.89 -3.43
CA MET A 514 17.26 -12.57 -3.12
C MET A 514 17.01 -14.08 -2.98
N VAL A 515 16.24 -14.65 -3.92
CA VAL A 515 15.79 -16.04 -3.85
C VAL A 515 17.01 -16.96 -3.83
N ASP A 516 17.23 -17.64 -2.71
CA ASP A 516 18.39 -18.50 -2.43
C ASP A 516 19.77 -17.85 -2.65
N GLY A 517 19.83 -16.52 -2.77
CA GLY A 517 21.02 -15.73 -3.07
C GLY A 517 20.67 -14.45 -3.84
N LEU A 518 21.63 -13.55 -3.97
CA LEU A 518 21.44 -12.19 -4.51
C LEU A 518 21.17 -12.17 -6.03
N TYR A 519 21.75 -13.12 -6.77
CA TYR A 519 21.70 -13.12 -8.23
C TYR A 519 20.51 -13.92 -8.74
N ASN A 520 19.52 -13.24 -9.31
CA ASN A 520 18.26 -13.85 -9.73
C ASN A 520 17.96 -13.51 -11.21
N SER A 521 17.07 -14.31 -11.80
CA SER A 521 16.49 -14.09 -13.12
C SER A 521 14.98 -14.11 -13.04
N VAL A 522 14.30 -13.57 -14.06
CA VAL A 522 12.85 -13.72 -14.21
C VAL A 522 12.53 -14.61 -15.41
N VAL A 523 11.66 -15.60 -15.20
CA VAL A 523 11.13 -16.46 -16.25
C VAL A 523 9.66 -16.15 -16.46
N GLU A 524 9.30 -15.70 -17.66
CA GLU A 524 7.92 -15.55 -18.12
C GLU A 524 7.44 -16.90 -18.67
N SER A 525 6.27 -17.35 -18.23
CA SER A 525 5.67 -18.62 -18.62
C SER A 525 4.26 -18.38 -19.14
N ASP A 526 4.00 -18.80 -20.38
CA ASP A 526 2.67 -18.82 -20.98
C ASP A 526 2.14 -20.26 -21.00
N ILE A 527 0.91 -20.47 -20.54
CA ILE A 527 0.21 -21.75 -20.62
C ILE A 527 -0.61 -21.76 -21.90
N VAL A 528 -0.25 -22.65 -22.82
CA VAL A 528 -0.86 -22.72 -24.15
C VAL A 528 -1.25 -24.14 -24.52
N PRO A 529 -2.28 -24.34 -25.37
CA PRO A 529 -2.52 -25.62 -26.02
C PRO A 529 -1.25 -26.10 -26.73
N LEU A 530 -1.08 -27.43 -26.87
CA LEU A 530 0.07 -27.98 -27.59
C LEU A 530 0.13 -27.41 -29.02
N PRO A 531 1.13 -26.60 -29.38
CA PRO A 531 1.16 -25.92 -30.68
C PRO A 531 1.22 -26.92 -31.84
N ASN A 532 0.55 -26.59 -32.94
CA ASN A 532 0.52 -27.40 -34.17
C ASN A 532 0.02 -28.85 -33.98
N ALA A 533 -0.75 -29.12 -32.92
CA ALA A 533 -1.29 -30.44 -32.62
C ALA A 533 -2.83 -30.39 -32.44
N PRO A 534 -3.60 -30.27 -33.54
CA PRO A 534 -5.06 -30.27 -33.46
C PRO A 534 -5.59 -31.62 -32.98
N THR A 535 -6.85 -31.64 -32.53
CA THR A 535 -7.56 -32.88 -32.21
C THR A 535 -7.50 -33.87 -33.38
N GLY A 536 -7.19 -35.13 -33.09
CA GLY A 536 -6.99 -36.18 -34.08
C GLY A 536 -5.57 -36.28 -34.65
N SER A 537 -4.67 -35.32 -34.35
CA SER A 537 -3.25 -35.44 -34.70
C SER A 537 -2.56 -36.53 -33.88
N ILE A 538 -1.49 -37.13 -34.41
CA ILE A 538 -0.72 -38.17 -33.70
C ILE A 538 -0.22 -37.69 -32.34
N ALA A 539 0.18 -36.41 -32.24
CA ALA A 539 0.69 -35.82 -31.01
C ALA A 539 -0.41 -35.42 -30.00
N ASN A 540 -1.68 -35.29 -30.42
CA ASN A 540 -2.78 -34.82 -29.57
C ASN A 540 -4.14 -35.38 -30.03
N ILE A 541 -4.28 -36.71 -30.12
CA ILE A 541 -5.47 -37.37 -30.66
C ILE A 541 -6.77 -36.88 -29.99
N ALA A 542 -6.75 -36.72 -28.67
CA ALA A 542 -7.91 -36.28 -27.90
C ALA A 542 -8.04 -34.76 -27.74
N GLY A 543 -7.08 -33.97 -28.25
CA GLY A 543 -7.15 -32.50 -28.20
C GLY A 543 -6.90 -31.87 -26.83
N ASN A 544 -6.53 -32.65 -25.81
CA ASN A 544 -6.46 -32.21 -24.42
C ASN A 544 -5.09 -31.66 -23.99
N ALA A 545 -4.05 -31.79 -24.82
CA ALA A 545 -2.69 -31.43 -24.45
C ALA A 545 -2.47 -29.91 -24.37
N PHE A 546 -1.79 -29.47 -23.32
CA PHE A 546 -1.29 -28.10 -23.12
C PHE A 546 0.12 -28.14 -22.52
N ILE A 547 0.86 -27.05 -22.65
CA ILE A 547 2.25 -26.92 -22.21
C ILE A 547 2.49 -25.56 -21.55
N SER A 548 3.57 -25.47 -20.76
CA SER A 548 4.18 -24.19 -20.37
C SER A 548 5.27 -23.84 -21.38
N GLN A 549 5.20 -22.65 -21.95
CA GLN A 549 6.27 -22.06 -22.76
C GLN A 549 7.01 -21.03 -21.92
N ASP A 550 8.26 -21.35 -21.59
CA ASP A 550 9.09 -20.52 -20.72
C ASP A 550 10.04 -19.63 -21.54
N LYS A 551 10.16 -18.37 -21.16
CA LYS A 551 11.09 -17.39 -21.69
C LYS A 551 11.84 -16.70 -20.54
N VAL A 552 13.16 -16.81 -20.52
CA VAL A 552 14.00 -16.03 -19.59
C VAL A 552 14.05 -14.59 -20.08
N LEU A 553 13.83 -13.64 -19.17
CA LEU A 553 13.93 -12.21 -19.44
C LEU A 553 15.40 -11.78 -19.27
N THR A 554 16.08 -11.52 -20.38
CA THR A 554 17.51 -11.24 -20.40
C THR A 554 17.87 -9.75 -20.59
N SER A 555 17.34 -9.08 -21.63
CA SER A 555 17.61 -7.66 -21.87
C SER A 555 16.70 -6.75 -21.04
N GLN A 556 17.27 -5.78 -20.31
CA GLN A 556 16.47 -4.80 -19.57
C GLN A 556 15.56 -3.99 -20.49
N VAL A 557 16.07 -3.52 -21.63
CA VAL A 557 15.30 -2.68 -22.56
C VAL A 557 14.18 -3.47 -23.25
N GLU A 558 14.46 -4.70 -23.69
CA GLU A 558 13.49 -5.51 -24.45
C GLU A 558 12.49 -6.25 -23.55
N HIS A 559 12.90 -6.61 -22.33
CA HIS A 559 12.14 -7.48 -21.44
C HIS A 559 11.80 -6.85 -20.08
N GLY A 560 12.33 -5.68 -19.75
CA GLY A 560 12.08 -5.03 -18.46
C GLY A 560 10.67 -4.49 -18.27
N ALA A 561 9.80 -4.55 -19.28
CA ALA A 561 8.43 -4.08 -19.25
C ALA A 561 7.49 -5.15 -19.85
N ARG A 562 6.63 -5.76 -19.03
CA ARG A 562 5.80 -6.92 -19.43
C ARG A 562 4.31 -6.68 -19.16
N ASP A 563 3.49 -7.04 -20.14
CA ASP A 563 2.03 -7.10 -20.01
C ASP A 563 1.58 -8.46 -19.47
N PHE A 564 0.51 -8.46 -18.68
CA PHE A 564 -0.22 -9.67 -18.33
C PHE A 564 -1.09 -10.13 -19.51
N ASP A 565 -1.19 -11.43 -19.74
CA ASP A 565 -2.05 -12.01 -20.78
C ASP A 565 -2.97 -13.06 -20.16
N TRP A 566 -4.24 -12.67 -19.96
CA TRP A 566 -5.27 -13.54 -19.40
C TRP A 566 -5.58 -14.76 -20.28
N SER A 567 -5.44 -14.63 -21.61
CA SER A 567 -5.76 -15.70 -22.56
C SER A 567 -4.73 -16.84 -22.52
N ARG A 568 -3.51 -16.53 -22.08
CA ARG A 568 -2.39 -17.47 -21.97
C ARG A 568 -2.07 -17.86 -20.53
N GLU A 569 -2.87 -17.41 -19.57
CA GLU A 569 -2.57 -17.49 -18.13
C GLU A 569 -1.11 -17.15 -17.80
N ARG A 570 -0.62 -16.04 -18.39
CA ARG A 570 0.77 -15.63 -18.23
C ARG A 570 1.13 -15.50 -16.76
N ARG A 571 2.30 -16.01 -16.40
CA ARG A 571 2.84 -15.95 -15.04
C ARG A 571 4.35 -15.74 -15.09
N TRP A 572 4.90 -15.20 -14.00
CA TRP A 572 6.34 -15.04 -13.87
C TRP A 572 6.89 -15.86 -12.70
N ARG A 573 8.17 -16.21 -12.78
CA ARG A 573 8.92 -16.83 -11.69
C ARG A 573 10.23 -16.07 -11.51
N ILE A 574 10.51 -15.69 -10.28
CA ILE A 574 11.82 -15.21 -9.86
C ILE A 574 12.62 -16.45 -9.50
N VAL A 575 13.76 -16.67 -10.14
CA VAL A 575 14.54 -17.91 -10.02
C VAL A 575 16.00 -17.62 -9.72
N ASN A 576 16.66 -18.57 -9.06
CA ASN A 576 18.11 -18.56 -8.90
C ASN A 576 18.73 -19.66 -9.78
N PRO A 577 19.45 -19.28 -10.85
CA PRO A 577 20.00 -20.25 -11.79
C PRO A 577 21.15 -21.08 -11.19
N ALA A 578 21.78 -20.61 -10.10
CA ALA A 578 22.89 -21.29 -9.45
C ALA A 578 22.46 -22.52 -8.64
N ARG A 579 21.16 -22.70 -8.36
CA ARG A 579 20.64 -23.91 -7.70
C ARG A 579 19.47 -24.51 -8.49
N LYS A 580 19.59 -25.80 -8.79
CA LYS A 580 18.53 -26.60 -9.42
C LYS A 580 17.90 -27.52 -8.37
N HIS A 581 16.59 -27.67 -8.44
CA HIS A 581 15.86 -28.63 -7.63
C HIS A 581 16.21 -30.06 -8.05
N TYR A 582 16.52 -30.90 -7.07
CA TYR A 582 17.13 -32.21 -7.27
C TYR A 582 16.30 -33.15 -8.17
N ALA A 583 14.97 -33.08 -8.11
CA ALA A 583 14.09 -34.01 -8.84
C ALA A 583 13.58 -33.44 -10.17
N SER A 584 13.20 -32.16 -10.19
CA SER A 584 12.60 -31.54 -11.38
C SER A 584 13.67 -31.01 -12.36
N GLY A 585 14.91 -30.82 -11.90
CA GLY A 585 15.98 -30.19 -12.67
C GLY A 585 15.71 -28.72 -13.01
N LYS A 586 14.64 -28.12 -12.46
CA LYS A 586 14.28 -26.71 -12.64
C LYS A 586 14.98 -25.86 -11.61
N GLU A 587 15.12 -24.58 -11.89
CA GLU A 587 15.73 -23.61 -10.97
C GLU A 587 14.85 -23.42 -9.74
N VAL A 588 15.48 -23.26 -8.58
CA VAL A 588 14.76 -22.88 -7.36
C VAL A 588 14.17 -21.48 -7.56
N GLY A 589 12.95 -21.25 -7.13
CA GLY A 589 12.28 -19.98 -7.42
C GLY A 589 11.02 -19.72 -6.60
N TYR A 590 10.47 -18.52 -6.80
CA TYR A 590 9.14 -18.12 -6.36
C TYR A 590 8.32 -17.66 -7.56
N ALA A 591 7.13 -18.22 -7.73
CA ALA A 591 6.16 -17.80 -8.74
C ALA A 591 5.41 -16.55 -8.27
N VAL A 592 5.23 -15.59 -9.17
CA VAL A 592 4.46 -14.36 -8.95
C VAL A 592 3.04 -14.56 -9.50
N MET A 593 2.07 -14.65 -8.60
CA MET A 593 0.67 -14.90 -8.91
C MET A 593 -0.13 -13.60 -8.73
N MET A 594 -0.40 -12.90 -9.84
CA MET A 594 -1.11 -11.61 -9.83
C MET A 594 -2.45 -11.61 -10.60
N LYS A 595 -2.96 -12.77 -11.02
CA LYS A 595 -4.22 -12.86 -11.78
C LYS A 595 -5.39 -12.15 -11.09
N GLY A 596 -5.44 -12.19 -9.75
CA GLY A 596 -6.49 -11.56 -8.95
C GLY A 596 -6.38 -10.03 -8.81
N GLY A 597 -5.24 -9.44 -9.16
CA GLY A 597 -5.01 -7.99 -9.08
C GLY A 597 -4.53 -7.36 -10.39
N ALA A 598 -4.29 -8.13 -11.45
CA ALA A 598 -3.89 -7.61 -12.75
C ALA A 598 -5.03 -6.76 -13.32
N THR A 599 -4.77 -5.47 -13.51
CA THR A 599 -5.75 -4.48 -13.98
C THR A 599 -5.10 -3.60 -15.05
N PRO A 600 -5.68 -3.49 -16.26
CA PRO A 600 -5.16 -2.61 -17.30
C PRO A 600 -5.41 -1.14 -16.95
N LEU A 601 -4.46 -0.27 -17.28
CA LEU A 601 -4.65 1.17 -17.20
C LEU A 601 -5.62 1.64 -18.31
N LEU A 602 -6.66 2.38 -17.93
CA LEU A 602 -7.67 2.91 -18.86
C LEU A 602 -7.30 4.30 -19.42
N ALA A 603 -6.51 5.07 -18.67
CA ALA A 603 -6.01 6.35 -19.16
C ALA A 603 -5.11 6.15 -20.38
N LEU A 604 -5.23 7.03 -21.37
CA LEU A 604 -4.38 7.01 -22.54
C LEU A 604 -2.91 7.24 -22.15
N SER A 605 -1.99 6.60 -22.88
CA SER A 605 -0.55 6.61 -22.56
C SER A 605 0.08 8.01 -22.62
N ASP A 606 -0.51 8.93 -23.36
CA ASP A 606 -0.07 10.32 -23.50
C ASP A 606 -0.75 11.29 -22.53
N SER A 607 -1.66 10.81 -21.68
CA SER A 607 -2.36 11.59 -20.66
C SER A 607 -1.40 12.14 -19.58
N TRP A 608 -1.83 13.21 -18.90
CA TRP A 608 -1.03 13.88 -17.85
C TRP A 608 -0.58 12.91 -16.75
N MET A 609 -1.49 12.02 -16.33
CA MET A 609 -1.22 11.01 -15.31
C MET A 609 -0.33 9.89 -15.85
N ALA A 610 -0.65 9.29 -17.01
CA ALA A 610 0.07 8.11 -17.49
C ALA A 610 1.55 8.40 -17.79
N ARG A 611 1.88 9.62 -18.22
CA ARG A 611 3.28 10.06 -18.39
C ARG A 611 4.04 10.12 -17.05
N ARG A 612 3.37 10.44 -15.94
CA ARG A 612 3.97 10.51 -14.59
C ARG A 612 3.97 9.15 -13.87
N ALA A 613 2.99 8.30 -14.16
CA ALA A 613 2.83 6.95 -13.62
C ALA A 613 3.25 5.88 -14.63
N SER A 614 4.47 5.94 -15.18
CA SER A 614 4.88 4.96 -16.19
C SER A 614 4.75 3.51 -15.67
N PHE A 615 4.94 3.28 -14.38
CA PHE A 615 4.71 1.99 -13.72
C PHE A 615 3.32 1.39 -13.98
N ALA A 616 2.28 2.22 -14.09
CA ALA A 616 0.90 1.75 -14.29
C ALA A 616 0.67 1.19 -15.70
N GLY A 617 1.55 1.52 -16.67
CA GLY A 617 1.38 1.11 -18.07
C GLY A 617 1.73 -0.35 -18.37
N LYS A 618 2.28 -1.10 -17.41
CA LYS A 618 2.65 -2.52 -17.55
C LYS A 618 2.35 -3.28 -16.25
N ALA A 619 2.11 -4.58 -16.36
CA ALA A 619 1.82 -5.44 -15.22
C ALA A 619 3.07 -5.77 -14.38
N MET A 620 4.23 -5.90 -15.03
CA MET A 620 5.50 -6.14 -14.35
C MET A 620 6.62 -5.34 -15.02
N TRP A 621 7.44 -4.72 -14.18
CA TRP A 621 8.71 -4.13 -14.56
C TRP A 621 9.86 -4.89 -13.90
N VAL A 622 10.98 -5.01 -14.62
CA VAL A 622 12.22 -5.62 -14.10
C VAL A 622 13.39 -4.73 -14.49
N VAL A 623 14.17 -4.34 -13.50
CA VAL A 623 15.38 -3.54 -13.70
C VAL A 623 16.52 -4.14 -12.87
N LYS A 624 17.76 -3.94 -13.30
CA LYS A 624 18.93 -4.18 -12.47
C LYS A 624 18.89 -3.26 -11.24
N ASP A 625 19.30 -3.73 -10.08
CA ASP A 625 19.46 -2.83 -8.94
C ASP A 625 20.67 -1.91 -9.13
N VAL A 626 20.55 -0.68 -8.64
CA VAL A 626 21.62 0.32 -8.66
C VAL A 626 21.56 1.09 -7.35
N GLU A 627 22.63 1.01 -6.56
CA GLU A 627 22.79 1.76 -5.31
C GLU A 627 23.86 2.84 -5.46
N GLY A 628 23.58 4.05 -4.98
CA GLY A 628 24.52 5.17 -4.97
C GLY A 628 24.49 5.96 -3.67
N ASN A 629 25.16 7.11 -3.65
CA ASN A 629 25.24 7.96 -2.46
C ASN A 629 23.90 8.54 -2.00
N LYS A 630 22.87 8.52 -2.88
CA LYS A 630 21.50 8.97 -2.61
C LYS A 630 20.50 7.82 -2.46
N GLY A 631 20.99 6.59 -2.22
CA GLY A 631 20.15 5.40 -2.10
C GLY A 631 20.05 4.62 -3.42
N GLY A 632 19.08 3.70 -3.48
CA GLY A 632 18.85 2.83 -4.64
C GLY A 632 17.58 3.15 -5.42
N ARG A 633 17.24 2.29 -6.39
CA ARG A 633 15.99 2.39 -7.15
C ARG A 633 14.80 2.03 -6.26
N MET A 634 14.13 3.06 -5.73
CA MET A 634 13.02 2.92 -4.76
C MET A 634 11.68 3.34 -5.35
N TRP A 635 11.63 4.47 -6.06
CA TRP A 635 10.38 5.16 -6.40
C TRP A 635 10.06 5.06 -7.89
N PRO A 636 9.07 4.26 -8.31
CA PRO A 636 8.83 3.98 -9.72
C PRO A 636 8.28 5.19 -10.49
N SER A 637 7.71 6.20 -9.80
CA SER A 637 7.35 7.51 -10.34
C SER A 637 8.31 8.64 -9.93
N GLY A 638 9.48 8.28 -9.43
CA GLY A 638 10.48 9.21 -8.94
C GLY A 638 10.25 9.76 -7.55
N LYS A 639 11.30 10.36 -7.00
CA LYS A 639 11.33 10.80 -5.60
C LYS A 639 10.36 11.95 -5.32
N TYR A 640 10.23 12.91 -6.24
CA TYR A 640 9.41 14.11 -6.05
C TYR A 640 8.26 14.09 -7.05
N VAL A 641 7.07 13.72 -6.60
CA VAL A 641 5.89 13.51 -7.46
C VAL A 641 4.99 14.75 -7.58
N PRO A 642 4.73 15.54 -6.51
CA PRO A 642 3.87 16.71 -6.61
C PRO A 642 4.26 17.64 -7.77
N GLN A 643 3.26 18.06 -8.55
CA GLN A 643 3.38 19.03 -9.65
C GLN A 643 4.31 18.65 -10.83
N THR A 644 4.86 17.44 -10.84
CA THR A 644 5.62 16.95 -12.00
C THR A 644 4.77 17.01 -13.27
N ARG A 645 5.36 17.49 -14.37
CA ARG A 645 4.65 17.65 -15.65
C ARG A 645 4.92 16.53 -16.65
N ASP A 646 6.02 15.83 -16.45
CA ASP A 646 6.56 14.81 -17.33
C ASP A 646 7.12 13.64 -16.50
N GLU A 647 7.43 12.53 -17.17
CA GLU A 647 8.09 11.38 -16.55
C GLU A 647 9.47 11.77 -15.98
N PRO A 648 9.71 11.63 -14.66
CA PRO A 648 11.02 11.92 -14.08
C PRO A 648 12.12 10.99 -14.63
N GLU A 649 13.35 11.47 -14.77
CA GLU A 649 14.48 10.62 -15.22
C GLU A 649 14.78 9.47 -14.25
N ASP A 650 14.54 9.68 -12.96
CA ASP A 650 14.61 8.64 -11.94
C ASP A 650 13.24 7.97 -11.77
N SER A 651 12.83 7.16 -12.74
CA SER A 651 11.54 6.45 -12.72
C SER A 651 11.64 5.12 -13.46
N VAL A 652 10.70 4.21 -13.24
CA VAL A 652 10.81 2.83 -13.75
C VAL A 652 10.81 2.76 -15.28
N GLY A 653 9.99 3.57 -15.95
CA GLY A 653 9.97 3.63 -17.41
C GLY A 653 11.30 4.13 -17.99
N LYS A 654 11.90 5.16 -17.35
CA LYS A 654 13.24 5.65 -17.74
C LYS A 654 14.35 4.68 -17.40
N TRP A 655 14.32 4.02 -16.24
CA TRP A 655 15.30 2.99 -15.89
C TRP A 655 15.30 1.85 -16.90
N VAL A 656 14.13 1.38 -17.33
CA VAL A 656 14.02 0.35 -18.38
C VAL A 656 14.52 0.87 -19.72
N LYS A 657 14.01 2.01 -20.18
CA LYS A 657 14.33 2.58 -21.49
C LYS A 657 15.81 2.92 -21.65
N ASN A 658 16.42 3.46 -20.60
CA ASN A 658 17.82 3.87 -20.56
C ASN A 658 18.72 2.76 -19.98
N GLY A 659 18.18 1.56 -19.77
CA GLY A 659 18.90 0.43 -19.24
C GLY A 659 19.99 -0.06 -20.19
N GLU A 660 21.11 -0.51 -19.64
CA GLU A 660 22.15 -1.20 -20.39
C GLU A 660 22.41 -2.59 -19.80
N GLY A 661 22.68 -3.57 -20.66
CA GLY A 661 23.08 -4.91 -20.25
C GLY A 661 21.92 -5.85 -19.90
N THR A 662 22.27 -6.89 -19.13
CA THR A 662 21.39 -8.01 -18.80
C THR A 662 20.71 -7.84 -17.44
N ILE A 663 19.52 -8.42 -17.31
CA ILE A 663 18.76 -8.68 -16.07
C ILE A 663 18.67 -10.19 -15.78
N GLU A 664 19.42 -11.02 -16.50
CA GLU A 664 19.58 -12.45 -16.21
C GLU A 664 20.75 -12.68 -15.25
N ASN A 665 20.47 -13.38 -14.14
CA ASN A 665 21.44 -13.75 -13.11
C ASN A 665 22.15 -12.54 -12.50
N GLU A 666 21.37 -11.52 -12.17
CA GLU A 666 21.84 -10.23 -11.66
C GLU A 666 21.10 -9.88 -10.35
N ASP A 667 21.61 -8.87 -9.64
CA ASP A 667 20.82 -8.20 -8.59
C ASP A 667 19.75 -7.35 -9.30
N ILE A 668 18.48 -7.74 -9.14
CA ILE A 668 17.35 -7.15 -9.87
C ILE A 668 16.30 -6.62 -8.89
N VAL A 669 15.45 -5.71 -9.36
CA VAL A 669 14.28 -5.21 -8.66
C VAL A 669 13.09 -5.32 -9.60
N LEU A 670 11.97 -5.81 -9.06
CA LEU A 670 10.70 -5.89 -9.77
C LEU A 670 9.74 -4.84 -9.22
N TYR A 671 8.94 -4.27 -10.11
CA TYR A 671 7.78 -3.45 -9.77
C TYR A 671 6.54 -4.11 -10.34
N LEU A 672 5.66 -4.59 -9.47
CA LEU A 672 4.46 -5.34 -9.84
C LEU A 672 3.25 -4.41 -9.75
N THR A 673 2.56 -4.25 -10.86
CA THR A 673 1.38 -3.39 -10.95
C THR A 673 0.13 -4.22 -10.71
N VAL A 674 -0.57 -3.92 -9.62
CA VAL A 674 -1.86 -4.52 -9.27
C VAL A 674 -2.88 -3.43 -8.98
N GLY A 675 -4.16 -3.71 -9.08
CA GLY A 675 -5.18 -2.69 -8.85
C GLY A 675 -6.60 -3.17 -9.13
N THR A 676 -7.54 -2.23 -9.12
CA THR A 676 -8.95 -2.44 -9.48
C THR A 676 -9.50 -1.23 -10.24
N THR A 677 -10.54 -1.46 -11.05
CA THR A 677 -11.31 -0.40 -11.71
C THR A 677 -12.64 -0.28 -10.98
N HIS A 678 -12.85 0.85 -10.32
CA HIS A 678 -14.03 1.09 -9.50
C HIS A 678 -15.10 1.85 -10.28
N ILE A 679 -16.22 1.16 -10.50
CA ILE A 679 -17.48 1.73 -10.96
C ILE A 679 -18.37 1.84 -9.72
N PRO A 680 -18.45 3.03 -9.07
CA PRO A 680 -19.13 3.17 -7.79
C PRO A 680 -20.59 2.76 -7.87
N ARG A 681 -21.11 2.22 -6.76
CA ARG A 681 -22.48 1.73 -6.65
C ARG A 681 -23.18 2.37 -5.46
N PRO A 682 -24.52 2.45 -5.43
CA PRO A 682 -25.23 2.91 -4.24
C PRO A 682 -24.89 2.11 -2.96
N GLU A 683 -24.54 0.83 -3.08
CA GLU A 683 -24.09 0.01 -1.93
C GLU A 683 -22.72 0.40 -1.38
N ASP A 684 -21.96 1.22 -2.11
CA ASP A 684 -20.67 1.78 -1.66
C ASP A 684 -20.88 3.08 -0.86
N TRP A 685 -22.13 3.51 -0.66
CA TRP A 685 -22.52 4.75 0.01
C TRP A 685 -23.39 4.47 1.25
N PRO A 686 -23.24 5.23 2.35
CA PRO A 686 -22.28 6.33 2.58
C PRO A 686 -20.85 5.90 2.94
N VAL A 687 -20.64 4.62 3.27
CA VAL A 687 -19.32 4.05 3.55
C VAL A 687 -19.20 2.72 2.83
N MET A 688 -18.10 2.53 2.13
CA MET A 688 -17.89 1.45 1.18
C MET A 688 -17.47 0.16 1.90
N PRO A 689 -18.16 -0.97 1.65
CA PRO A 689 -17.68 -2.30 2.03
C PRO A 689 -16.32 -2.60 1.40
N VAL A 690 -15.53 -3.47 2.05
CA VAL A 690 -14.17 -3.74 1.58
C VAL A 690 -14.14 -4.36 0.17
N GLU A 691 -13.33 -3.77 -0.72
CA GLU A 691 -12.87 -4.36 -1.98
C GLU A 691 -11.45 -4.94 -1.80
N HIS A 692 -11.16 -6.11 -2.39
CA HIS A 692 -9.91 -6.84 -2.19
C HIS A 692 -9.04 -6.90 -3.46
N VAL A 693 -7.75 -6.59 -3.33
CA VAL A 693 -6.73 -6.75 -4.38
C VAL A 693 -5.59 -7.61 -3.84
N ASN A 694 -5.28 -8.74 -4.51
CA ASN A 694 -4.34 -9.73 -3.98
C ASN A 694 -3.16 -9.99 -4.93
N LEU A 695 -1.99 -10.19 -4.33
CA LEU A 695 -0.75 -10.62 -4.96
C LEU A 695 -0.11 -11.74 -4.13
N LEU A 696 0.22 -12.87 -4.76
CA LEU A 696 0.69 -14.07 -4.05
C LEU A 696 2.01 -14.57 -4.64
N PHE A 697 3.01 -14.81 -3.78
CA PHE A 697 4.26 -15.44 -4.11
C PHE A 697 4.26 -16.88 -3.61
N LYS A 698 4.48 -17.83 -4.53
CA LYS A 698 4.48 -19.27 -4.21
C LYS A 698 5.87 -19.89 -4.41
N PRO A 699 6.41 -20.68 -3.47
CA PRO A 699 7.64 -21.40 -3.72
C PRO A 699 7.45 -22.37 -4.90
N ASN A 700 8.33 -22.29 -5.89
CA ASN A 700 8.31 -23.12 -7.08
C ASN A 700 9.68 -23.79 -7.26
N ASN A 701 9.74 -25.10 -6.99
CA ASN A 701 10.99 -25.87 -6.92
C ASN A 701 11.96 -25.39 -5.82
N PHE A 702 11.54 -24.49 -4.92
CA PHE A 702 12.40 -23.98 -3.86
C PHE A 702 12.73 -25.05 -2.81
N PHE A 703 11.71 -25.72 -2.28
CA PHE A 703 11.84 -26.81 -1.31
C PHE A 703 11.90 -28.18 -1.99
N SER A 704 12.48 -29.16 -1.31
CA SER A 704 12.56 -30.56 -1.79
C SER A 704 11.22 -31.30 -1.76
N LYS A 705 10.29 -30.84 -0.92
CA LYS A 705 8.93 -31.37 -0.72
C LYS A 705 8.07 -30.29 -0.08
N ASN A 706 6.80 -30.60 0.22
CA ASN A 706 5.94 -29.70 0.98
C ASN A 706 6.64 -29.31 2.33
N PRO A 707 6.97 -28.03 2.55
CA PRO A 707 7.74 -27.58 3.72
C PRO A 707 6.91 -27.56 5.01
N SER A 708 5.59 -27.78 4.91
CA SER A 708 4.64 -27.81 6.03
C SER A 708 4.32 -29.22 6.56
N MET A 709 5.02 -30.25 6.09
CA MET A 709 4.75 -31.63 6.53
C MET A 709 5.11 -31.89 8.00
N ASP A 710 5.87 -31.01 8.63
CA ASP A 710 6.20 -31.04 10.05
C ASP A 710 5.27 -30.19 10.92
N VAL A 711 4.29 -29.51 10.31
CA VAL A 711 3.23 -28.84 11.06
C VAL A 711 2.32 -29.91 11.68
N PRO A 712 2.11 -29.88 13.02
CA PRO A 712 1.34 -30.92 13.69
C PRO A 712 -0.14 -30.85 13.29
N GLY A 713 -0.71 -32.01 12.92
CA GLY A 713 -2.16 -32.15 12.69
C GLY A 713 -2.88 -32.34 14.01
N THR A 714 -3.12 -31.26 14.75
CA THR A 714 -3.86 -31.32 16.02
C THR A 714 -5.37 -31.21 15.78
N LYS A 715 -6.13 -32.02 16.52
CA LYS A 715 -7.58 -31.86 16.65
C LYS A 715 -7.84 -30.83 17.75
N ASP A 716 -8.47 -29.73 17.40
CA ASP A 716 -8.88 -28.72 18.39
C ASP A 716 -10.08 -29.26 19.22
N PRO A 717 -9.94 -29.43 20.55
CA PRO A 717 -11.03 -29.90 21.40
C PRO A 717 -12.19 -28.90 21.52
N HIS A 718 -11.99 -27.63 21.16
CA HIS A 718 -13.05 -26.62 21.18
C HIS A 718 -13.95 -26.64 19.93
N SER A 719 -13.55 -27.36 18.88
CA SER A 719 -14.42 -27.60 17.72
C SER A 719 -15.52 -28.61 18.06
N VAL A 720 -16.73 -28.12 18.32
CA VAL A 720 -17.92 -28.91 18.66
C VAL A 720 -19.04 -28.71 17.64
N PRO A 721 -19.99 -29.66 17.49
CA PRO A 721 -21.15 -29.47 16.63
C PRO A 721 -21.96 -28.22 17.03
N ALA A 722 -22.34 -27.40 16.04
CA ALA A 722 -23.11 -26.18 16.28
C ALA A 722 -24.52 -26.45 16.84
N PHE A 723 -25.06 -27.65 16.61
CA PHE A 723 -26.36 -28.09 17.09
C PHE A 723 -26.21 -29.46 17.75
N SER A 724 -26.68 -29.59 19.00
CA SER A 724 -26.79 -30.89 19.67
C SER A 724 -27.79 -31.78 18.91
N ASN A 725 -27.58 -33.10 18.89
CA ASN A 725 -28.48 -34.09 18.28
C ASN A 725 -29.83 -34.20 19.01
N SER A 726 -30.63 -33.13 19.00
CA SER A 726 -32.05 -33.16 19.36
C SER A 726 -32.85 -33.29 18.07
N ASN A 727 -32.83 -34.49 17.50
CA ASN A 727 -33.78 -35.09 16.54
C ASN A 727 -33.05 -36.07 15.61
N GLY A 728 -32.86 -37.32 16.04
CA GLY A 728 -32.89 -38.56 15.24
C GLY A 728 -32.16 -38.70 13.89
N VAL A 729 -31.40 -37.72 13.41
CA VAL A 729 -30.64 -37.80 12.17
C VAL A 729 -29.23 -38.22 12.53
N ASN A 730 -28.96 -39.52 12.39
CA ASN A 730 -27.64 -40.13 12.59
C ASN A 730 -26.61 -39.53 11.61
N GLY A 731 -26.00 -38.40 11.96
CA GLY A 731 -24.65 -38.09 11.53
C GLY A 731 -23.69 -38.95 12.35
N THR A 732 -23.45 -40.19 11.91
CA THR A 732 -22.46 -41.06 12.56
C THR A 732 -21.08 -40.41 12.45
N ASN A 733 -20.62 -39.79 13.53
CA ASN A 733 -19.20 -39.58 13.78
C ASN A 733 -18.57 -40.97 13.88
N GLY A 734 -17.99 -41.44 12.77
CA GLY A 734 -17.18 -42.64 12.75
C GLY A 734 -15.95 -42.42 13.63
N HIS A 735 -16.05 -42.82 14.90
CA HIS A 735 -14.91 -43.03 15.77
C HIS A 735 -14.09 -44.20 15.20
N HIS A 736 -13.09 -43.89 14.37
CA HIS A 736 -11.95 -44.78 14.24
C HIS A 736 -10.96 -44.44 15.35
N GLU A 737 -11.11 -45.14 16.48
CA GLU A 737 -10.07 -45.20 17.51
C GLU A 737 -8.78 -45.75 16.89
N SER A 738 -7.75 -44.92 16.83
CA SER A 738 -6.39 -45.38 16.58
C SER A 738 -5.86 -46.07 17.83
N ASN A 739 -6.09 -47.38 17.97
CA ASN A 739 -5.41 -48.19 18.98
C ASN A 739 -3.92 -48.26 18.64
N GLY A 740 -3.13 -47.41 19.30
CA GLY A 740 -1.71 -47.59 19.47
C GLY A 740 -1.44 -48.54 20.63
N THR A 741 -1.16 -49.81 20.33
CA THR A 741 -0.56 -50.75 21.30
C THR A 741 0.60 -51.48 20.65
N ASN A 742 1.82 -51.01 20.92
CA ASN A 742 3.02 -51.83 20.94
C ASN A 742 3.62 -51.70 22.34
N GLY A 743 3.11 -52.51 23.26
CA GLY A 743 3.66 -52.76 24.60
C GLY A 743 3.67 -54.27 24.80
N ALA A 744 4.85 -54.79 25.14
CA ALA A 744 5.21 -56.20 25.13
C ALA A 744 4.24 -57.17 25.84
N ASN A 745 4.01 -58.32 25.20
CA ASN A 745 3.42 -59.50 25.83
C ASN A 745 4.42 -60.17 26.79
N GLY A 746 4.05 -60.26 28.06
CA GLY A 746 4.68 -61.07 29.09
C GLY A 746 3.61 -61.70 29.99
N THR A 747 3.09 -62.84 29.54
CA THR A 747 2.47 -63.99 30.24
C THR A 747 1.84 -63.86 31.65
N ASN A 748 0.61 -64.39 31.72
CA ASN A 748 -0.04 -65.19 32.78
C ASN A 748 -0.59 -64.53 34.06
N GLY A 749 -1.91 -64.72 34.27
CA GLY A 749 -2.54 -64.70 35.60
C GLY A 749 -3.97 -64.15 35.62
N GLN A 750 -4.96 -65.04 35.58
CA GLN A 750 -6.39 -64.76 35.72
C GLN A 750 -6.78 -64.53 37.23
N PRO A 751 -8.05 -64.26 37.58
CA PRO A 751 -8.59 -62.97 38.07
C PRO A 751 -8.98 -62.99 39.57
N CYS A 752 -9.29 -61.83 40.18
CA CYS A 752 -10.19 -61.76 41.35
C CYS A 752 -10.74 -60.34 41.63
N CYS A 753 -11.95 -60.33 42.19
CA CYS A 753 -12.94 -59.25 42.38
C CYS A 753 -12.64 -58.19 43.47
N SER A 754 -13.49 -57.16 43.49
CA SER A 754 -13.92 -56.27 44.62
C SER A 754 -12.86 -55.36 45.26
N ASN A 755 -13.05 -54.05 45.47
CA ASN A 755 -14.23 -53.19 45.67
C ASN A 755 -14.11 -51.88 44.87
#